data_AF-A0A371KFM5-F1
#
_entry.id   AF-A0A371KFM5-F1
#
_cell.length_a   1.000
_cell.length_b   1.000
_cell.length_c   1.000
_cell.angle_alpha   90.00
_cell.angle_beta   90.00
_cell.angle_gamma   90.00
#
_symmetry.space_group_name_H-M   'P 1'
#
loop_
_entity.id
_entity.type
_entity.pdbx_description
1 polymer ?
#
loop_
_entity_poly.entity_id
_entity_poly.type
_entity_poly.pdbx_seq_one_letter_code
_entity_poly.pdbx_strand_id
1 'polypeptide(L)'
;MQPTPEVVLAVVFLPFLAAAFTPVVYRLFGERTAYFAAAVALVTLGLVTDLYLAGAHGTVPLEWIPSLGISLAFHVDGLALLIAFLASGVGVLILTYSGGYMHGEPGQAKYYATLLAFMGSMLGVALAGDLVALFVFWELTSLSSFILIGHYTGEKASQYAARKSMLITVSGGLFMLVGFLLLVWASGQTGAIEGTTYSIPVLVEHADAIREVLTASGLLVPVLVLVGLGAATKSAQVPFHVWLPNAMEAPTPVSAFLHSATMVKAGVYLVGRFRPLFLPEDAAVLGEWTLIFAVLGLLTMTVAAMLAVSATDIKELLAYSTASHLGLIIAAFGFANSYGAEAGAFHILNHASFKAALFMVAGIIAHEAGTRNIDRLGGLRKHLPVTAVIAVVASLSMAGFPPFNGFYSKELLFESTYYAAEHMGGVAWVFPVVAVFGSVFTFLYSIKFASLFFGDEPDGLGHVHRPPAAMLVPPAILGALVLAISAQPNLFIEGLIGDVYGSVVPGEAHSFSVHFPTELTPYVIMSLITIVVGAAAFPFYDRIHDAINAALRGPVRANWWYDNFVEGLTTTSVAVTPKIQTGLLRTYATWGLFGFVALALGGYAAAGVSMPGFSTLSVSIPIVLVLLVALVAAFAVDVAPSHVAGVLTLSIVGFMVAIFYILADAPDLALTQLVVETLVLVIFLLVLDRLPAFYGDAPDRLVSVRDGLLSLAVGGTVFLTVLLSTDASPDPLLQEFFVARAGVPAEHGPFFADYGGGSNIVNVILVDFRGIDTMGEISVVVMASLAILTLIRMRTRGETQ
;
A
#
# COMPACT_ATOMS: atom_id res chain seq x y z
N MET A 1 -15.29 -31.54 -10.97
CA MET A 1 -14.86 -32.35 -9.80
C MET A 1 -14.28 -31.42 -8.75
N GLN A 2 -14.23 -31.81 -7.47
CA GLN A 2 -13.53 -31.00 -6.46
C GLN A 2 -12.01 -31.01 -6.74
N PRO A 3 -11.31 -29.88 -6.64
CA PRO A 3 -9.85 -29.83 -6.81
C PRO A 3 -9.13 -30.65 -5.74
N THR A 4 -8.12 -31.41 -6.16
CA THR A 4 -7.24 -32.15 -5.25
C THR A 4 -6.31 -31.19 -4.50
N PRO A 5 -6.31 -31.19 -3.15
CA PRO A 5 -5.53 -30.24 -2.36
C PRO A 5 -4.04 -30.23 -2.68
N GLU A 6 -3.43 -31.41 -2.86
CA GLU A 6 -2.00 -31.54 -3.11
C GLU A 6 -1.57 -30.85 -4.41
N VAL A 7 -2.39 -30.97 -5.46
CA VAL A 7 -2.11 -30.34 -6.76
C VAL A 7 -2.23 -28.83 -6.66
N VAL A 8 -3.27 -28.31 -6.00
CA VAL A 8 -3.46 -26.86 -5.83
C VAL A 8 -2.31 -26.25 -5.03
N LEU A 9 -1.89 -26.91 -3.95
CA LEU A 9 -0.76 -26.45 -3.15
C LEU A 9 0.56 -26.54 -3.93
N ALA A 10 0.76 -27.60 -4.72
CA ALA A 10 1.93 -27.71 -5.57
C ALA A 10 1.98 -26.60 -6.63
N VAL A 11 0.84 -26.25 -7.25
CA VAL A 11 0.77 -25.13 -8.22
C VAL A 11 1.26 -23.82 -7.59
N VAL A 12 0.78 -23.49 -6.38
CA VAL A 12 1.11 -22.21 -5.73
C VAL A 12 2.52 -22.21 -5.12
N PHE A 13 2.91 -23.27 -4.42
CA PHE A 13 4.11 -23.27 -3.58
C PHE A 13 5.37 -23.81 -4.26
N LEU A 14 5.26 -24.61 -5.33
CA LEU A 14 6.43 -25.11 -6.06
C LEU A 14 7.35 -23.97 -6.57
N PRO A 15 6.83 -22.86 -7.14
CA PRO A 15 7.68 -21.75 -7.56
C PRO A 15 8.41 -21.07 -6.39
N PHE A 16 7.78 -20.95 -5.21
CA PHE A 16 8.41 -20.40 -4.01
C PHE A 16 9.52 -21.31 -3.48
N LEU A 17 9.29 -22.63 -3.46
CA LEU A 17 10.32 -23.60 -3.11
C LEU A 17 11.50 -23.52 -4.09
N ALA A 18 11.22 -23.49 -5.39
CA ALA A 18 12.26 -23.34 -6.41
C ALA A 18 13.02 -22.02 -6.29
N ALA A 19 12.35 -20.92 -5.96
CA ALA A 19 12.99 -19.63 -5.69
C ALA A 19 14.00 -19.73 -4.54
N ALA A 20 13.65 -20.42 -3.45
CA ALA A 20 14.55 -20.63 -2.31
C ALA A 20 15.80 -21.47 -2.66
N PHE A 21 15.65 -22.46 -3.55
CA PHE A 21 16.77 -23.29 -4.02
C PHE A 21 17.60 -22.65 -5.14
N THR A 22 17.12 -21.58 -5.76
CA THR A 22 17.78 -20.94 -6.92
C THR A 22 19.24 -20.53 -6.64
N PRO A 23 19.63 -19.97 -5.48
CA PRO A 23 21.04 -19.68 -5.20
C PRO A 23 21.95 -20.92 -5.21
N VAL A 24 21.44 -22.07 -4.78
CA VAL A 24 22.18 -23.34 -4.80
C VAL A 24 22.31 -23.84 -6.23
N VAL A 25 21.22 -23.82 -7.00
CA VAL A 25 21.21 -24.21 -8.42
C VAL A 25 22.18 -23.32 -9.21
N TYR A 26 22.20 -22.02 -8.96
CA TYR A 26 23.13 -21.10 -9.62
C TYR A 26 24.59 -21.39 -9.29
N ARG A 27 24.90 -21.76 -8.04
CA ARG A 27 26.26 -22.18 -7.68
C ARG A 27 26.71 -23.46 -8.41
N LEU A 28 25.78 -24.38 -8.70
CA LEU A 28 26.08 -25.66 -9.35
C LEU A 28 26.09 -25.58 -10.88
N PHE A 29 25.19 -24.79 -11.47
CA PHE A 29 24.93 -24.79 -12.91
C PHE A 29 25.14 -23.44 -13.60
N GLY A 30 25.50 -22.38 -12.85
CA GLY A 30 25.70 -21.04 -13.38
C GLY A 30 24.47 -20.51 -14.11
N GLU A 31 24.68 -19.93 -15.30
CA GLU A 31 23.61 -19.33 -16.11
C GLU A 31 22.55 -20.34 -16.60
N ARG A 32 22.85 -21.64 -16.58
CA ARG A 32 21.85 -22.68 -16.90
C ARG A 32 20.70 -22.75 -15.90
N THR A 33 20.77 -22.00 -14.80
CA THR A 33 19.66 -21.76 -13.87
C THR A 33 18.39 -21.26 -14.58
N ALA A 34 18.52 -20.58 -15.73
CA ALA A 34 17.39 -20.22 -16.58
C ALA A 34 16.51 -21.41 -16.96
N TYR A 35 17.13 -22.54 -17.32
CA TYR A 35 16.42 -23.76 -17.72
C TYR A 35 15.82 -24.52 -16.54
N PHE A 36 16.44 -24.43 -15.36
CA PHE A 36 15.82 -24.91 -14.13
C PHE A 36 14.53 -24.14 -13.84
N ALA A 37 14.58 -22.81 -13.91
CA ALA A 37 13.41 -21.98 -13.69
C ALA A 37 12.32 -22.24 -14.76
N ALA A 38 12.70 -22.37 -16.04
CA ALA A 38 11.76 -22.72 -17.11
C ALA A 38 11.14 -24.12 -16.91
N ALA A 39 11.91 -25.10 -16.44
CA ALA A 39 11.39 -26.43 -16.12
C ALA A 39 10.38 -26.39 -14.95
N VAL A 40 10.64 -25.58 -13.93
CA VAL A 40 9.69 -25.36 -12.82
C VAL A 40 8.38 -24.77 -13.35
N ALA A 41 8.44 -23.74 -14.19
CA ALA A 41 7.26 -23.16 -14.81
C ALA A 41 6.50 -24.18 -15.69
N LEU A 42 7.22 -25.09 -16.37
CA LEU A 42 6.63 -26.13 -17.20
C LEU A 42 5.92 -27.20 -16.37
N VAL A 43 6.51 -27.61 -15.25
CA VAL A 43 5.86 -28.51 -14.29
C VAL A 43 4.61 -27.85 -13.72
N THR A 44 4.69 -26.59 -13.32
CA THR A 44 3.54 -25.83 -12.83
C THR A 44 2.45 -25.71 -13.90
N LEU A 45 2.80 -25.46 -15.16
CA LEU A 45 1.85 -25.46 -16.27
C LEU A 45 1.15 -26.82 -16.41
N GLY A 46 1.91 -27.93 -16.34
CA GLY A 46 1.35 -29.28 -16.37
C GLY A 46 0.34 -29.55 -15.25
N LEU A 47 0.62 -29.07 -14.03
CA LEU A 47 -0.30 -29.17 -12.90
C LEU A 47 -1.57 -28.33 -13.09
N VAL A 48 -1.46 -27.12 -13.67
CA VAL A 48 -2.64 -26.29 -14.01
C VAL A 48 -3.46 -26.96 -15.12
N THR A 49 -2.81 -27.54 -16.12
CA THR A 49 -3.47 -28.33 -17.16
C THR A 49 -4.22 -29.53 -16.58
N ASP A 50 -3.63 -30.23 -15.59
CA ASP A 50 -4.28 -31.35 -14.91
C ASP A 50 -5.57 -30.91 -14.19
N LEU A 51 -5.52 -29.80 -13.44
CA LEU A 51 -6.72 -29.22 -12.81
C LEU A 51 -7.82 -28.89 -13.84
N TYR A 52 -7.44 -28.27 -14.96
CA TYR A 52 -8.38 -27.92 -16.02
C TYR A 52 -8.98 -29.15 -16.71
N LEU A 53 -8.17 -30.12 -17.11
CA LEU A 53 -8.65 -31.35 -17.78
C LEU A 53 -9.50 -32.24 -16.87
N ALA A 54 -9.25 -32.20 -15.55
CA ALA A 54 -10.10 -32.85 -14.56
C ALA A 54 -11.46 -32.14 -14.35
N GLY A 55 -11.66 -30.95 -14.97
CA GLY A 55 -12.82 -30.10 -14.72
C GLY A 55 -12.90 -29.71 -13.25
N ALA A 56 -11.76 -29.39 -12.63
CA ALA A 56 -11.69 -29.06 -11.21
C ALA A 56 -12.38 -27.72 -10.95
N HIS A 57 -13.33 -27.70 -10.01
CA HIS A 57 -14.06 -26.51 -9.58
C HIS A 57 -14.37 -26.60 -8.09
N GLY A 58 -14.07 -25.55 -7.33
CA GLY A 58 -14.34 -25.49 -5.89
C GLY A 58 -13.20 -24.90 -5.08
N THR A 59 -13.35 -24.94 -3.76
CA THR A 59 -12.42 -24.32 -2.81
C THR A 59 -11.69 -25.37 -1.99
N VAL A 60 -10.37 -25.25 -1.90
CA VAL A 60 -9.50 -26.00 -0.99
C VAL A 60 -9.11 -25.09 0.18
N PRO A 61 -9.75 -25.21 1.35
CA PRO A 61 -9.37 -24.44 2.53
C PRO A 61 -8.16 -25.05 3.24
N LEU A 62 -7.21 -24.21 3.65
CA LEU A 62 -6.21 -24.53 4.67
C LEU A 62 -6.37 -23.57 5.85
N GLU A 63 -6.59 -24.08 7.05
CA GLU A 63 -6.67 -23.25 8.24
C GLU A 63 -5.34 -22.54 8.50
N TRP A 64 -5.39 -21.21 8.71
CA TRP A 64 -4.18 -20.41 8.97
C TRP A 64 -4.24 -19.67 10.31
N ILE A 65 -5.29 -18.88 10.54
CA ILE A 65 -5.51 -18.18 11.83
C ILE A 65 -6.96 -18.43 12.27
N PRO A 66 -7.25 -19.61 12.87
CA PRO A 66 -8.62 -19.99 13.23
C PRO A 66 -9.30 -19.03 14.21
N SER A 67 -8.54 -18.41 15.12
CA SER A 67 -9.07 -17.44 16.09
C SER A 67 -9.65 -16.18 15.45
N LEU A 68 -9.25 -15.88 14.21
CA LEU A 68 -9.77 -14.76 13.42
C LEU A 68 -10.68 -15.24 12.28
N GLY A 69 -10.92 -16.54 12.13
CA GLY A 69 -11.65 -17.10 10.99
C GLY A 69 -10.93 -16.97 9.65
N ILE A 70 -9.60 -16.78 9.65
CA ILE A 70 -8.80 -16.58 8.43
C ILE A 70 -8.24 -17.93 7.95
N SER A 71 -8.39 -18.19 6.65
CA SER A 71 -7.88 -19.39 5.99
C SER A 71 -7.02 -19.04 4.78
N LEU A 72 -6.04 -19.89 4.47
CA LEU A 72 -5.42 -19.93 3.15
C LEU A 72 -6.30 -20.79 2.24
N ALA A 73 -7.45 -20.24 1.83
CA ALA A 73 -8.35 -20.90 0.90
C ALA A 73 -7.92 -20.66 -0.55
N PHE A 74 -7.90 -21.73 -1.34
CA PHE A 74 -7.63 -21.68 -2.77
C PHE A 74 -8.85 -22.10 -3.58
N HIS A 75 -9.43 -21.17 -4.33
CA HIS A 75 -10.59 -21.40 -5.18
C HIS A 75 -10.18 -21.59 -6.64
N VAL A 76 -10.64 -22.69 -7.23
CA VAL A 76 -10.40 -23.06 -8.63
C VAL A 76 -11.70 -22.85 -9.40
N ASP A 77 -11.65 -21.93 -10.38
CA ASP A 77 -12.69 -21.66 -11.36
C ASP A 77 -12.06 -21.23 -12.70
N GLY A 78 -12.88 -20.96 -13.72
CA GLY A 78 -12.40 -20.61 -15.06
C GLY A 78 -11.53 -19.35 -15.07
N LEU A 79 -11.93 -18.32 -14.33
CA LEU A 79 -11.16 -17.07 -14.24
C LEU A 79 -9.79 -17.30 -13.55
N ALA A 80 -9.74 -18.06 -12.45
CA ALA A 80 -8.48 -18.41 -11.78
C ALA A 80 -7.57 -19.22 -12.71
N LEU A 81 -8.13 -20.21 -13.41
CA LEU A 81 -7.37 -21.06 -14.34
C LEU A 81 -6.79 -20.27 -15.50
N LEU A 82 -7.53 -19.29 -16.06
CA LEU A 82 -7.00 -18.40 -17.09
C LEU A 82 -5.75 -17.66 -16.58
N ILE A 83 -5.81 -17.02 -15.42
CA ILE A 83 -4.65 -16.30 -14.87
C ILE A 83 -3.51 -17.27 -14.52
N ALA A 84 -3.83 -18.47 -14.03
CA ALA A 84 -2.83 -19.50 -13.74
C ALA A 84 -2.12 -20.02 -15.01
N PHE A 85 -2.85 -20.22 -16.11
CA PHE A 85 -2.30 -20.54 -17.42
C PHE A 85 -1.42 -19.42 -17.96
N LEU A 86 -1.82 -18.16 -17.79
CA LEU A 86 -0.99 -17.02 -18.20
C LEU A 86 0.30 -16.93 -17.38
N ALA A 87 0.22 -17.10 -16.05
CA ALA A 87 1.38 -17.04 -15.18
C ALA A 87 2.37 -18.18 -15.45
N SER A 88 1.88 -19.42 -15.58
CA SER A 88 2.73 -20.59 -15.82
C SER A 88 3.18 -20.71 -17.28
N GLY A 89 2.26 -20.62 -18.24
CA GLY A 89 2.52 -20.79 -19.67
C GLY A 89 3.41 -19.70 -20.26
N VAL A 90 3.07 -18.43 -20.04
CA VAL A 90 3.96 -17.33 -20.45
C VAL A 90 5.24 -17.33 -19.60
N GLY A 91 5.17 -17.81 -18.36
CA GLY A 91 6.34 -18.05 -17.49
C GLY A 91 7.39 -18.96 -18.13
N VAL A 92 6.98 -20.11 -18.70
CA VAL A 92 7.88 -21.02 -19.44
C VAL A 92 8.60 -20.29 -20.57
N LEU A 93 7.84 -19.54 -21.37
CA LEU A 93 8.36 -18.83 -22.53
C LEU A 93 9.35 -17.72 -22.12
N ILE A 94 9.03 -16.96 -21.08
CA ILE A 94 9.87 -15.87 -20.59
C ILE A 94 11.13 -16.39 -19.91
N LEU A 95 11.03 -17.44 -19.09
CA LEU A 95 12.20 -18.02 -18.43
C LEU A 95 13.15 -18.63 -19.46
N THR A 96 12.63 -19.24 -20.52
CA THR A 96 13.43 -19.69 -21.67
C THR A 96 14.07 -18.51 -22.40
N TYR A 97 13.30 -17.47 -22.72
CA TYR A 97 13.77 -16.24 -23.36
C TYR A 97 14.89 -15.55 -22.56
N SER A 98 14.72 -15.50 -21.24
CA SER A 98 15.68 -14.87 -20.33
C SER A 98 17.04 -15.57 -20.32
N GLY A 99 17.11 -16.87 -20.61
CA GLY A 99 18.38 -17.60 -20.67
C GLY A 99 19.31 -17.11 -21.79
N GLY A 100 18.74 -16.61 -22.89
CA GLY A 100 19.51 -15.93 -23.93
C GLY A 100 19.75 -14.45 -23.62
N TYR A 101 18.73 -13.75 -23.11
CA TYR A 101 18.79 -12.31 -22.86
C TYR A 101 19.69 -11.91 -21.68
N MET A 102 19.73 -12.72 -20.62
CA MET A 102 20.49 -12.42 -19.39
C MET A 102 21.93 -12.96 -19.44
N HIS A 103 22.39 -13.49 -20.57
CA HIS A 103 23.75 -14.00 -20.72
C HIS A 103 24.77 -12.87 -20.45
N GLY A 104 25.66 -13.06 -19.48
CA GLY A 104 26.64 -12.04 -19.09
C GLY A 104 26.10 -10.87 -18.25
N GLU A 105 24.80 -10.82 -17.96
CA GLU A 105 24.20 -9.80 -17.10
C GLU A 105 24.46 -10.09 -15.60
N PRO A 106 24.61 -9.06 -14.74
CA PRO A 106 24.88 -9.26 -13.32
C PRO A 106 23.66 -9.72 -12.53
N GLY A 107 23.89 -10.38 -11.39
CA GLY A 107 22.84 -10.66 -10.40
C GLY A 107 21.81 -11.72 -10.82
N GLN A 108 22.14 -12.63 -11.74
CA GLN A 108 21.22 -13.64 -12.28
C GLN A 108 20.57 -14.54 -11.20
N ALA A 109 21.30 -14.91 -10.14
CA ALA A 109 20.74 -15.71 -9.05
C ALA A 109 19.56 -15.00 -8.35
N LYS A 110 19.73 -13.70 -8.04
CA LYS A 110 18.67 -12.84 -7.48
C LYS A 110 17.51 -12.77 -8.46
N TYR A 111 17.80 -12.47 -9.73
CA TYR A 111 16.84 -12.34 -10.80
C TYR A 111 15.93 -13.57 -10.93
N TYR A 112 16.49 -14.78 -11.08
CA TYR A 112 15.71 -16.01 -11.25
C TYR A 112 14.92 -16.38 -9.98
N ALA A 113 15.50 -16.19 -8.80
CA ALA A 113 14.81 -16.44 -7.54
C ALA A 113 13.58 -15.54 -7.40
N THR A 114 13.75 -14.25 -7.65
CA THR A 114 12.65 -13.29 -7.57
C THR A 114 11.60 -13.50 -8.66
N LEU A 115 12.00 -13.90 -9.87
CA LEU A 115 11.05 -14.17 -10.96
C LEU A 115 10.18 -15.41 -10.68
N LEU A 116 10.76 -16.46 -10.08
CA LEU A 116 10.02 -17.64 -9.61
C LEU A 116 9.11 -17.31 -8.42
N ALA A 117 9.59 -16.53 -7.44
CA ALA A 117 8.75 -16.07 -6.33
C ALA A 117 7.58 -15.20 -6.83
N PHE A 118 7.83 -14.35 -7.82
CA PHE A 118 6.79 -13.56 -8.47
C PHE A 118 5.76 -14.46 -9.18
N MET A 119 6.19 -15.51 -9.89
CA MET A 119 5.29 -16.49 -10.52
C MET A 119 4.41 -17.19 -9.47
N GLY A 120 4.99 -17.67 -8.36
CA GLY A 120 4.22 -18.26 -7.25
C GLY A 120 3.23 -17.27 -6.63
N SER A 121 3.63 -16.01 -6.48
CA SER A 121 2.75 -14.95 -5.96
C SER A 121 1.56 -14.69 -6.88
N MET A 122 1.78 -14.69 -8.19
CA MET A 122 0.71 -14.52 -9.17
C MET A 122 -0.25 -15.71 -9.22
N LEU A 123 0.25 -16.93 -9.07
CA LEU A 123 -0.59 -18.13 -8.93
C LEU A 123 -1.39 -18.09 -7.63
N GLY A 124 -0.80 -17.60 -6.55
CA GLY A 124 -1.49 -17.33 -5.30
C GLY A 124 -2.60 -16.28 -5.45
N VAL A 125 -2.37 -15.17 -6.17
CA VAL A 125 -3.42 -14.17 -6.48
C VAL A 125 -4.55 -14.79 -7.29
N ALA A 126 -4.21 -15.60 -8.31
CA ALA A 126 -5.19 -16.23 -9.19
C ALA A 126 -6.11 -17.20 -8.44
N LEU A 127 -5.52 -18.00 -7.56
CA LEU A 127 -6.23 -19.07 -6.85
C LEU A 127 -6.74 -18.64 -5.49
N ALA A 128 -6.43 -17.45 -4.97
CA ALA A 128 -6.88 -17.04 -3.64
C ALA A 128 -8.42 -16.97 -3.56
N GLY A 129 -8.99 -17.80 -2.68
CA GLY A 129 -10.41 -17.83 -2.33
C GLY A 129 -10.74 -17.07 -1.04
N ASP A 130 -9.74 -16.52 -0.36
CA ASP A 130 -9.87 -15.74 0.89
C ASP A 130 -9.32 -14.32 0.68
N LEU A 131 -10.01 -13.30 1.20
CA LEU A 131 -9.63 -11.88 1.05
C LEU A 131 -8.23 -11.58 1.61
N VAL A 132 -7.86 -12.18 2.74
CA VAL A 132 -6.54 -11.98 3.36
C VAL A 132 -5.48 -12.70 2.56
N ALA A 133 -5.75 -13.94 2.11
CA ALA A 133 -4.84 -14.68 1.25
C ALA A 133 -4.59 -13.92 -0.07
N LEU A 134 -5.64 -13.38 -0.68
CA LEU A 134 -5.56 -12.54 -1.87
C LEU A 134 -4.68 -11.31 -1.61
N PHE A 135 -4.87 -10.60 -0.50
CA PHE A 135 -4.05 -9.44 -0.12
C PHE A 135 -2.57 -9.83 0.12
N VAL A 136 -2.30 -10.94 0.80
CA VAL A 136 -0.93 -11.41 1.04
C VAL A 136 -0.22 -11.70 -0.27
N PHE A 137 -0.82 -12.49 -1.17
CA PHE A 137 -0.24 -12.78 -2.47
C PHE A 137 -0.15 -11.51 -3.34
N TRP A 138 -1.11 -10.60 -3.23
CA TRP A 138 -1.08 -9.31 -3.88
C TRP A 138 0.15 -8.49 -3.48
N GLU A 139 0.47 -8.41 -2.19
CA GLU A 139 1.66 -7.70 -1.73
C GLU A 139 2.95 -8.46 -2.04
N LEU A 140 2.95 -9.79 -2.02
CA LEU A 140 4.09 -10.58 -2.49
C LEU A 140 4.43 -10.30 -3.96
N THR A 141 3.42 -10.08 -4.82
CA THR A 141 3.68 -9.60 -6.20
C THR A 141 4.26 -8.19 -6.23
N SER A 142 3.79 -7.26 -5.36
CA SER A 142 4.35 -5.91 -5.23
C SER A 142 5.83 -5.96 -4.83
N LEU A 143 6.17 -6.72 -3.78
CA LEU A 143 7.52 -6.87 -3.27
C LEU A 143 8.46 -7.50 -4.29
N SER A 144 8.02 -8.59 -4.94
CA SER A 144 8.82 -9.25 -5.96
C SER A 144 9.04 -8.33 -7.18
N SER A 145 8.01 -7.59 -7.60
CA SER A 145 8.13 -6.62 -8.69
C SER A 145 9.09 -5.47 -8.36
N PHE A 146 9.08 -4.98 -7.12
CA PHE A 146 10.01 -3.94 -6.66
C PHE A 146 11.47 -4.37 -6.82
N ILE A 147 11.79 -5.61 -6.42
CA ILE A 147 13.14 -6.18 -6.55
C ILE A 147 13.53 -6.37 -8.03
N LEU A 148 12.59 -6.80 -8.88
CA LEU A 148 12.83 -7.01 -10.31
C LEU A 148 12.97 -5.69 -11.09
N ILE A 149 12.18 -4.68 -10.76
CA ILE A 149 12.29 -3.34 -11.37
C ILE A 149 13.62 -2.70 -10.94
N GLY A 150 13.97 -2.80 -9.66
CA GLY A 150 15.23 -2.33 -9.10
C GLY A 150 16.42 -3.26 -9.35
N HIS A 151 16.42 -4.07 -10.42
CA HIS A 151 17.45 -5.09 -10.65
C HIS A 151 18.85 -4.46 -10.73
N TYR A 152 18.99 -3.36 -11.47
CA TYR A 152 20.21 -2.58 -11.61
C TYR A 152 20.32 -1.57 -10.45
N THR A 153 20.83 -2.03 -9.31
CA THR A 153 20.87 -1.23 -8.07
C THR A 153 21.85 -0.06 -8.11
N GLY A 154 22.82 -0.05 -9.03
CA GLY A 154 23.76 1.06 -9.21
C GLY A 154 23.15 2.28 -9.95
N GLU A 155 22.04 2.07 -10.67
CA GLU A 155 21.44 3.09 -11.53
C GLU A 155 20.34 3.87 -10.80
N LYS A 156 20.47 5.20 -10.75
CA LYS A 156 19.48 6.07 -10.08
C LYS A 156 18.09 5.97 -10.71
N ALA A 157 18.01 5.77 -12.03
CA ALA A 157 16.76 5.62 -12.76
C ALA A 157 16.00 4.34 -12.33
N SER A 158 16.72 3.22 -12.23
CA SER A 158 16.21 1.94 -11.73
C SER A 158 15.72 2.04 -10.27
N GLN A 159 16.49 2.69 -9.40
CA GLN A 159 16.08 2.94 -8.01
C GLN A 159 14.81 3.80 -7.92
N TYR A 160 14.74 4.89 -8.68
CA TYR A 160 13.57 5.78 -8.73
C TYR A 160 12.33 5.02 -9.25
N ALA A 161 12.47 4.27 -10.34
CA ALA A 161 11.40 3.48 -10.92
C ALA A 161 10.84 2.45 -9.94
N ALA A 162 11.73 1.70 -9.26
CA ALA A 162 11.34 0.71 -8.25
C ALA A 162 10.57 1.37 -7.10
N ARG A 163 11.10 2.47 -6.54
CA ARG A 163 10.49 3.16 -5.39
C ARG A 163 9.14 3.77 -5.75
N LYS A 164 9.01 4.34 -6.96
CA LYS A 164 7.76 4.88 -7.48
C LYS A 164 6.70 3.80 -7.68
N SER A 165 7.08 2.69 -8.31
CA SER A 165 6.19 1.53 -8.49
C SER A 165 5.70 1.02 -7.15
N MET A 166 6.60 0.78 -6.20
CA MET A 166 6.25 0.28 -4.87
C MET A 166 5.30 1.23 -4.14
N LEU A 167 5.60 2.54 -4.11
CA LEU A 167 4.74 3.51 -3.43
C LEU A 167 3.31 3.45 -4.00
N ILE A 168 3.16 3.48 -5.32
CA ILE A 168 1.83 3.50 -5.94
C ILE A 168 1.08 2.18 -5.74
N THR A 169 1.73 1.04 -5.98
CA THR A 169 1.03 -0.26 -5.94
C THR A 169 0.76 -0.74 -4.51
N VAL A 170 1.68 -0.49 -3.56
CA VAL A 170 1.49 -0.85 -2.15
C VAL A 170 0.45 0.05 -1.49
N SER A 171 0.49 1.37 -1.74
CA SER A 171 -0.56 2.27 -1.22
C SER A 171 -1.95 1.86 -1.74
N GLY A 172 -2.07 1.52 -3.02
CA GLY A 172 -3.32 0.99 -3.57
C GLY A 172 -3.76 -0.32 -2.94
N GLY A 173 -2.83 -1.25 -2.70
CA GLY A 173 -3.11 -2.49 -1.98
C GLY A 173 -3.58 -2.27 -0.54
N LEU A 174 -3.05 -1.26 0.16
CA LEU A 174 -3.52 -0.89 1.51
C LEU A 174 -4.94 -0.31 1.49
N PHE A 175 -5.29 0.53 0.51
CA PHE A 175 -6.68 1.00 0.36
C PHE A 175 -7.63 -0.16 0.04
N MET A 176 -7.21 -1.09 -0.82
CA MET A 176 -7.97 -2.31 -1.10
C MET A 176 -8.18 -3.16 0.14
N LEU A 177 -7.18 -3.29 1.02
CA LEU A 177 -7.33 -4.00 2.29
C LEU A 177 -8.41 -3.37 3.17
N VAL A 178 -8.49 -2.04 3.24
CA VAL A 178 -9.60 -1.37 3.95
C VAL A 178 -10.95 -1.73 3.33
N GLY A 179 -11.05 -1.76 1.99
CA GLY A 179 -12.25 -2.22 1.29
C GLY A 179 -12.63 -3.67 1.62
N PHE A 180 -11.64 -4.57 1.70
CA PHE A 180 -11.84 -5.96 2.10
C PHE A 180 -12.34 -6.08 3.55
N LEU A 181 -11.78 -5.31 4.49
CA LEU A 181 -12.24 -5.31 5.88
C LEU A 181 -13.68 -4.80 6.03
N LEU A 182 -14.09 -3.83 5.20
CA LEU A 182 -15.48 -3.36 5.16
C LEU A 182 -16.43 -4.43 4.59
N LEU A 183 -15.98 -5.24 3.62
CA LEU A 183 -16.76 -6.40 3.14
C LEU A 183 -16.92 -7.48 4.22
N VAL A 184 -15.84 -7.77 4.95
CA VAL A 184 -15.88 -8.70 6.10
C VAL A 184 -16.84 -8.19 7.17
N TRP A 185 -16.78 -6.89 7.50
CA TRP A 185 -17.72 -6.26 8.43
C TRP A 185 -19.16 -6.40 7.94
N ALA A 186 -19.43 -6.07 6.66
CA ALA A 186 -20.77 -6.16 6.08
C ALA A 186 -21.31 -7.59 6.12
N SER A 187 -20.47 -8.59 5.84
CA SER A 187 -20.86 -10.01 5.89
C SER A 187 -21.44 -10.41 7.25
N GLY A 188 -20.87 -9.91 8.35
CA GLY A 188 -21.34 -10.17 9.71
C GLY A 188 -22.58 -9.38 10.15
N GLN A 189 -22.99 -8.38 9.37
CA GLN A 189 -24.24 -7.62 9.64
C GLN A 189 -25.44 -8.17 8.86
N THR A 190 -25.22 -9.05 7.88
CA THR A 190 -26.30 -9.55 7.01
C THR A 190 -27.34 -10.40 7.74
N GLY A 191 -26.94 -11.11 8.80
CA GLY A 191 -27.75 -12.17 9.43
C GLY A 191 -27.96 -13.43 8.56
N ALA A 192 -27.59 -13.38 7.28
CA ALA A 192 -27.64 -14.50 6.34
C ALA A 192 -26.42 -15.42 6.47
N ILE A 193 -25.29 -14.88 6.96
CA ILE A 193 -24.05 -15.60 7.23
C ILE A 193 -23.89 -15.69 8.75
N GLU A 194 -23.54 -16.88 9.25
CA GLU A 194 -23.19 -17.06 10.65
C GLU A 194 -21.82 -16.40 10.94
N GLY A 195 -21.85 -15.24 11.58
CA GLY A 195 -20.65 -14.46 11.90
C GLY A 195 -20.04 -13.75 10.67
N THR A 196 -18.75 -13.44 10.74
CA THR A 196 -18.01 -12.79 9.64
C THR A 196 -17.27 -13.80 8.78
N THR A 197 -17.19 -13.57 7.46
CA THR A 197 -16.42 -14.43 6.56
C THR A 197 -15.38 -13.65 5.75
N TYR A 198 -14.26 -14.31 5.47
CA TYR A 198 -13.21 -13.84 4.56
C TYR A 198 -13.25 -14.55 3.20
N SER A 199 -14.12 -15.56 3.05
CA SER A 199 -14.22 -16.39 1.85
C SER A 199 -14.93 -15.65 0.72
N ILE A 200 -14.21 -15.39 -0.38
CA ILE A 200 -14.72 -14.71 -1.57
C ILE A 200 -15.91 -15.47 -2.18
N PRO A 201 -15.87 -16.81 -2.37
CA PRO A 201 -17.02 -17.55 -2.86
C PRO A 201 -18.28 -17.39 -1.99
N VAL A 202 -18.13 -17.38 -0.65
CA VAL A 202 -19.26 -17.20 0.27
C VAL A 202 -19.82 -15.78 0.19
N LEU A 203 -18.97 -14.77 0.02
CA LEU A 203 -19.41 -13.40 -0.22
C LEU A 203 -20.22 -13.30 -1.52
N VAL A 204 -19.76 -13.93 -2.60
CA VAL A 204 -20.47 -13.94 -3.88
C VAL A 204 -21.82 -14.67 -3.78
N GLU A 205 -21.89 -15.79 -3.05
CA GLU A 205 -23.13 -16.53 -2.81
C GLU A 205 -24.20 -15.69 -2.08
N HIS A 206 -23.78 -14.78 -1.20
CA HIS A 206 -24.65 -13.91 -0.41
C HIS A 206 -24.61 -12.45 -0.88
N ALA A 207 -24.33 -12.23 -2.17
CA ALA A 207 -24.06 -10.90 -2.71
C ALA A 207 -25.19 -9.89 -2.48
N ASP A 208 -26.45 -10.30 -2.63
CA ASP A 208 -27.62 -9.44 -2.41
C ASP A 208 -27.67 -8.88 -0.99
N ALA A 209 -27.54 -9.75 0.02
CA ALA A 209 -27.59 -9.35 1.42
C ALA A 209 -26.42 -8.42 1.78
N ILE A 210 -25.23 -8.66 1.23
CA ILE A 210 -24.06 -7.79 1.43
C ILE A 210 -24.29 -6.42 0.79
N ARG A 211 -24.79 -6.38 -0.44
CA ARG A 211 -25.12 -5.13 -1.14
C ARG A 211 -26.17 -4.33 -0.38
N GLU A 212 -27.19 -4.98 0.16
CA GLU A 212 -28.24 -4.34 0.97
C GLU A 212 -27.64 -3.66 2.21
N VAL A 213 -26.83 -4.38 3.00
CA VAL A 213 -26.14 -3.82 4.17
C VAL A 213 -25.25 -2.64 3.79
N LEU A 214 -24.45 -2.78 2.73
CA LEU A 214 -23.55 -1.73 2.27
C LEU A 214 -24.31 -0.49 1.79
N THR A 215 -25.45 -0.68 1.12
CA THR A 215 -26.30 0.41 0.63
C THR A 215 -26.99 1.11 1.79
N ALA A 216 -27.60 0.36 2.70
CA ALA A 216 -28.27 0.88 3.89
C ALA A 216 -27.29 1.65 4.81
N SER A 217 -26.03 1.24 4.86
CA SER A 217 -24.98 1.90 5.65
C SER A 217 -24.27 3.04 4.91
N GLY A 218 -24.57 3.30 3.64
CA GLY A 218 -23.89 4.31 2.81
C GLY A 218 -22.43 3.96 2.45
N LEU A 219 -22.06 2.67 2.52
CA LEU A 219 -20.71 2.16 2.32
C LEU A 219 -20.45 1.52 0.96
N LEU A 220 -21.47 1.32 0.12
CA LEU A 220 -21.32 0.67 -1.20
C LEU A 220 -20.27 1.39 -2.08
N VAL A 221 -20.44 2.70 -2.31
CA VAL A 221 -19.51 3.50 -3.14
C VAL A 221 -18.11 3.56 -2.51
N PRO A 222 -17.94 3.83 -1.20
CA PRO A 222 -16.63 3.72 -0.55
C PRO A 222 -15.93 2.37 -0.78
N VAL A 223 -16.65 1.24 -0.66
CA VAL A 223 -16.07 -0.09 -0.89
C VAL A 223 -15.66 -0.26 -2.35
N LEU A 224 -16.52 0.11 -3.31
CA LEU A 224 -16.21 0.04 -4.74
C LEU A 224 -14.98 0.89 -5.08
N VAL A 225 -14.86 2.09 -4.53
CA VAL A 225 -13.70 2.97 -4.74
C VAL A 225 -12.45 2.38 -4.09
N LEU A 226 -12.50 1.87 -2.85
CA LEU A 226 -11.34 1.32 -2.16
C LEU A 226 -10.80 0.06 -2.85
N VAL A 227 -11.67 -0.88 -3.22
CA VAL A 227 -11.30 -2.06 -4.02
C VAL A 227 -10.83 -1.64 -5.42
N GLY A 228 -11.53 -0.68 -6.02
CA GLY A 228 -11.19 -0.10 -7.32
C GLY A 228 -9.83 0.59 -7.33
N LEU A 229 -9.39 1.24 -6.24
CA LEU A 229 -8.06 1.84 -6.10
C LEU A 229 -6.96 0.75 -6.11
N GLY A 230 -7.21 -0.39 -5.46
CA GLY A 230 -6.35 -1.57 -5.59
C GLY A 230 -6.21 -2.00 -7.05
N ALA A 231 -7.34 -2.28 -7.71
CA ALA A 231 -7.35 -2.65 -9.12
C ALA A 231 -6.66 -1.62 -10.02
N ALA A 232 -6.97 -0.34 -9.84
CA ALA A 232 -6.52 0.78 -10.65
C ALA A 232 -5.00 0.99 -10.56
N THR A 233 -4.45 0.95 -9.35
CA THR A 233 -3.01 1.13 -9.12
C THR A 233 -2.20 -0.02 -9.73
N LYS A 234 -2.64 -1.27 -9.55
CA LYS A 234 -1.93 -2.46 -10.04
C LYS A 234 -2.05 -2.65 -11.56
N SER A 235 -3.19 -2.28 -12.14
CA SER A 235 -3.43 -2.33 -13.59
C SER A 235 -3.10 -1.02 -14.32
N ALA A 236 -2.39 -0.10 -13.67
CA ALA A 236 -1.90 1.15 -14.26
C ALA A 236 -3.01 2.00 -14.92
N GLN A 237 -4.14 2.18 -14.21
CA GLN A 237 -5.23 3.07 -14.64
C GLN A 237 -4.91 4.54 -14.37
N VAL A 238 -5.55 5.48 -15.07
CA VAL A 238 -5.41 6.92 -14.83
C VAL A 238 -6.03 7.27 -13.46
N PRO A 239 -5.37 8.09 -12.61
CA PRO A 239 -4.09 8.78 -12.81
C PRO A 239 -2.83 7.98 -12.38
N PHE A 240 -2.99 6.77 -11.85
CA PHE A 240 -1.90 5.94 -11.30
C PHE A 240 -0.98 5.29 -12.34
N HIS A 241 -1.30 5.36 -13.63
CA HIS A 241 -0.55 4.75 -14.74
C HIS A 241 0.96 5.09 -14.83
N VAL A 242 1.40 6.17 -14.18
CA VAL A 242 2.76 6.75 -14.28
C VAL A 242 3.90 5.84 -13.85
N TRP A 243 3.66 4.83 -13.02
CA TRP A 243 4.74 3.92 -12.61
C TRP A 243 5.12 2.95 -13.73
N LEU A 244 4.17 2.58 -14.59
CA LEU A 244 4.36 1.51 -15.58
C LEU A 244 5.41 1.87 -16.66
N PRO A 245 5.40 3.08 -17.27
CA PRO A 245 6.46 3.48 -18.19
C PRO A 245 7.83 3.57 -17.51
N ASN A 246 7.90 4.06 -16.27
CA ASN A 246 9.17 4.11 -15.54
C ASN A 246 9.70 2.72 -15.16
N ALA A 247 8.82 1.73 -14.95
CA ALA A 247 9.20 0.34 -14.71
C ALA A 247 9.93 -0.32 -15.90
N MET A 248 9.96 0.32 -17.07
CA MET A 248 10.71 -0.16 -18.24
C MET A 248 12.25 -0.09 -18.09
N GLU A 249 12.76 0.45 -16.98
CA GLU A 249 14.16 0.30 -16.59
C GLU A 249 14.54 -1.15 -16.25
N ALA A 250 13.56 -1.99 -15.91
CA ALA A 250 13.79 -3.41 -15.65
C ALA A 250 14.32 -4.15 -16.89
N PRO A 251 15.05 -5.28 -16.72
CA PRO A 251 15.39 -6.15 -17.84
C PRO A 251 14.15 -6.53 -18.66
N THR A 252 14.26 -6.58 -19.99
CA THR A 252 13.08 -6.77 -20.86
C THR A 252 12.28 -8.04 -20.58
N PRO A 253 12.85 -9.20 -20.19
CA PRO A 253 12.04 -10.35 -19.81
C PRO A 253 11.16 -10.08 -18.57
N VAL A 254 11.60 -9.21 -17.62
CA VAL A 254 10.75 -8.75 -16.51
C VAL A 254 9.56 -7.98 -17.06
N SER A 255 9.82 -7.02 -17.96
CA SER A 255 8.76 -6.21 -18.56
C SER A 255 7.77 -7.07 -19.33
N ALA A 256 8.27 -8.06 -20.08
CA ALA A 256 7.44 -9.04 -20.78
C ALA A 256 6.54 -9.80 -19.78
N PHE A 257 7.06 -10.23 -18.64
CA PHE A 257 6.26 -11.05 -17.71
C PHE A 257 5.23 -10.23 -16.95
N LEU A 258 5.72 -9.22 -16.22
CA LEU A 258 4.93 -8.41 -15.30
C LEU A 258 3.87 -7.62 -16.06
N HIS A 259 4.25 -7.01 -17.18
CA HIS A 259 3.41 -6.05 -17.87
C HIS A 259 2.62 -6.66 -19.03
N SER A 260 2.93 -7.88 -19.48
CA SER A 260 2.16 -8.52 -20.56
C SER A 260 1.19 -9.57 -20.09
N ALA A 261 1.51 -10.38 -19.07
CA ALA A 261 0.74 -11.58 -18.75
C ALA A 261 0.34 -11.72 -17.27
N THR A 262 0.94 -10.97 -16.34
CA THR A 262 0.78 -11.26 -14.91
C THR A 262 0.42 -10.05 -14.04
N MET A 263 1.39 -9.30 -13.51
CA MET A 263 1.19 -8.30 -12.45
C MET A 263 0.06 -7.34 -12.77
N VAL A 264 0.09 -6.78 -13.98
CA VAL A 264 -0.90 -5.78 -14.39
C VAL A 264 -2.29 -6.37 -14.65
N LYS A 265 -2.40 -7.70 -14.79
CA LYS A 265 -3.69 -8.39 -14.83
C LYS A 265 -4.27 -8.69 -13.46
N ALA A 266 -3.51 -8.61 -12.37
CA ALA A 266 -4.07 -8.77 -11.04
C ALA A 266 -5.21 -7.76 -10.79
N GLY A 267 -5.06 -6.51 -11.26
CA GLY A 267 -6.12 -5.51 -11.16
C GLY A 267 -7.36 -5.81 -11.99
N VAL A 268 -7.19 -6.27 -13.24
CA VAL A 268 -8.36 -6.61 -14.09
C VAL A 268 -9.03 -7.91 -13.65
N TYR A 269 -8.24 -8.86 -13.13
CA TYR A 269 -8.71 -10.07 -12.46
C TYR A 269 -9.56 -9.72 -11.24
N LEU A 270 -9.12 -8.76 -10.40
CA LEU A 270 -9.88 -8.32 -9.24
C LEU A 270 -11.25 -7.77 -9.64
N VAL A 271 -11.32 -6.92 -10.67
CA VAL A 271 -12.60 -6.40 -11.17
C VAL A 271 -13.49 -7.52 -11.70
N GLY A 272 -12.95 -8.46 -12.49
CA GLY A 272 -13.72 -9.62 -12.96
C GLY A 272 -14.22 -10.51 -11.81
N ARG A 273 -13.36 -10.81 -10.83
CA ARG A 273 -13.65 -11.66 -9.66
C ARG A 273 -14.75 -11.08 -8.76
N PHE A 274 -14.77 -9.77 -8.58
CA PHE A 274 -15.74 -9.07 -7.73
C PHE A 274 -16.99 -8.61 -8.49
N ARG A 275 -17.00 -8.72 -9.82
CA ARG A 275 -18.16 -8.40 -10.65
C ARG A 275 -19.45 -9.07 -10.16
N PRO A 276 -19.51 -10.40 -9.91
CA PRO A 276 -20.75 -11.02 -9.42
C PRO A 276 -21.16 -10.58 -8.01
N LEU A 277 -20.20 -10.11 -7.19
CA LEU A 277 -20.52 -9.57 -5.85
C LEU A 277 -21.24 -8.22 -5.93
N PHE A 278 -20.96 -7.40 -6.94
CA PHE A 278 -21.45 -6.02 -7.00
C PHE A 278 -22.47 -5.75 -8.10
N LEU A 279 -22.58 -6.61 -9.12
CA LEU A 279 -23.61 -6.52 -10.15
C LEU A 279 -24.72 -7.56 -9.91
N PRO A 280 -25.92 -7.16 -9.46
CA PRO A 280 -27.10 -8.03 -9.47
C PRO A 280 -27.56 -8.33 -10.91
N GLU A 281 -28.38 -9.38 -11.08
CA GLU A 281 -28.95 -9.76 -12.39
C GLU A 281 -29.80 -8.64 -13.02
N ASP A 282 -30.46 -7.81 -12.20
CA ASP A 282 -31.28 -6.67 -12.62
C ASP A 282 -30.52 -5.33 -12.57
N ALA A 283 -29.18 -5.36 -12.52
CA ALA A 283 -28.36 -4.17 -12.42
C ALA A 283 -28.67 -3.15 -13.52
N ALA A 284 -28.88 -1.89 -13.11
CA ALA A 284 -29.01 -0.80 -14.06
C ALA A 284 -27.72 -0.70 -14.91
N VAL A 285 -27.90 -0.53 -16.23
CA VAL A 285 -26.79 -0.39 -17.18
C VAL A 285 -25.81 0.72 -16.76
N LEU A 286 -26.31 1.79 -16.12
CA LEU A 286 -25.52 2.89 -15.56
C LEU A 286 -25.68 3.03 -14.05
N GLY A 287 -25.37 1.96 -13.32
CA GLY A 287 -25.18 2.00 -11.88
C GLY A 287 -23.80 2.53 -11.46
N GLU A 288 -23.54 2.51 -10.16
CA GLU A 288 -22.28 2.91 -9.54
C GLU A 288 -21.09 2.10 -10.09
N TRP A 289 -21.29 0.81 -10.37
CA TRP A 289 -20.29 -0.06 -10.97
C TRP A 289 -19.82 0.45 -12.34
N THR A 290 -20.75 0.68 -13.27
CA THR A 290 -20.44 1.18 -14.62
C THR A 290 -19.78 2.55 -14.56
N LEU A 291 -20.28 3.45 -13.72
CA LEU A 291 -19.71 4.79 -13.57
C LEU A 291 -18.28 4.76 -13.03
N ILE A 292 -17.94 3.81 -12.15
CA ILE A 292 -16.58 3.69 -11.62
C ILE A 292 -15.68 2.97 -12.62
N PHE A 293 -16.03 1.77 -13.07
CA PHE A 293 -15.11 0.93 -13.84
C PHE A 293 -15.16 1.17 -15.35
N ALA A 294 -16.34 1.36 -15.95
CA ALA A 294 -16.42 1.60 -17.40
C ALA A 294 -15.79 2.95 -17.78
N VAL A 295 -16.09 3.99 -17.01
CA VAL A 295 -15.51 5.34 -17.22
C VAL A 295 -14.01 5.34 -16.96
N LEU A 296 -13.55 4.75 -15.85
CA LEU A 296 -12.12 4.65 -15.54
C LEU A 296 -11.36 3.91 -16.63
N GLY A 297 -11.91 2.79 -17.10
CA GLY A 297 -11.34 1.98 -18.15
C GLY A 297 -11.25 2.72 -19.48
N LEU A 298 -12.34 3.34 -19.95
CA LEU A 298 -12.37 4.09 -21.20
C LEU A 298 -11.46 5.33 -21.16
N LEU A 299 -11.43 6.03 -20.03
CA LEU A 299 -10.52 7.15 -19.81
C LEU A 299 -9.06 6.70 -19.89
N THR A 300 -8.71 5.62 -19.18
CA THR A 300 -7.37 5.04 -19.22
C THR A 300 -7.01 4.57 -20.61
N MET A 301 -7.91 3.85 -21.29
CA MET A 301 -7.73 3.34 -22.64
C MET A 301 -7.31 4.47 -23.58
N THR A 302 -8.04 5.58 -23.53
CA THR A 302 -7.86 6.74 -24.40
C THR A 302 -6.58 7.50 -24.06
N VAL A 303 -6.41 7.90 -22.80
CA VAL A 303 -5.25 8.68 -22.36
C VAL A 303 -3.96 7.91 -22.59
N ALA A 304 -3.91 6.63 -22.20
CA ALA A 304 -2.72 5.82 -22.39
C ALA A 304 -2.44 5.55 -23.88
N ALA A 305 -3.46 5.44 -24.74
CA ALA A 305 -3.24 5.31 -26.19
C ALA A 305 -2.62 6.57 -26.80
N MET A 306 -3.07 7.76 -26.37
CA MET A 306 -2.46 9.03 -26.77
C MET A 306 -1.01 9.14 -26.27
N LEU A 307 -0.76 8.74 -25.02
CA LEU A 307 0.60 8.74 -24.45
C LEU A 307 1.54 7.76 -25.16
N ALA A 308 1.04 6.60 -25.61
CA ALA A 308 1.82 5.67 -26.41
C ALA A 308 2.28 6.28 -27.75
N VAL A 309 1.46 7.15 -28.37
CA VAL A 309 1.86 7.89 -29.58
C VAL A 309 2.97 8.91 -29.28
N SER A 310 2.95 9.53 -28.09
CA SER A 310 3.98 10.47 -27.64
C SER A 310 5.30 9.83 -27.17
N ALA A 311 5.37 8.51 -27.05
CA ALA A 311 6.56 7.80 -26.58
C ALA A 311 7.71 7.88 -27.59
N THR A 312 8.94 7.90 -27.07
CA THR A 312 10.19 7.98 -27.89
C THR A 312 11.04 6.70 -27.78
N ASP A 313 10.74 5.84 -26.81
CA ASP A 313 11.38 4.54 -26.60
C ASP A 313 10.38 3.40 -26.88
N ILE A 314 10.86 2.31 -27.50
CA ILE A 314 10.00 1.18 -27.87
C ILE A 314 9.37 0.47 -26.67
N LYS A 315 10.05 0.38 -25.52
CA LYS A 315 9.49 -0.21 -24.29
C LYS A 315 8.49 0.74 -23.64
N GLU A 316 8.77 2.04 -23.68
CA GLU A 316 7.83 3.07 -23.20
C GLU A 316 6.51 3.04 -24.00
N LEU A 317 6.59 2.99 -25.34
CA LEU A 317 5.42 2.82 -26.21
C LEU A 317 4.63 1.58 -25.82
N LEU A 318 5.32 0.44 -25.63
CA LEU A 318 4.68 -0.80 -25.22
C LEU A 318 4.06 -0.71 -23.81
N ALA A 319 4.69 0.01 -22.88
CA ALA A 319 4.16 0.23 -21.53
C ALA A 319 2.83 1.00 -21.56
N TYR A 320 2.77 2.12 -22.28
CA TYR A 320 1.53 2.87 -22.45
C TYR A 320 0.48 2.09 -23.22
N SER A 321 0.88 1.33 -24.25
CA SER A 321 -0.05 0.45 -24.96
C SER A 321 -0.64 -0.64 -24.04
N THR A 322 0.14 -1.15 -23.08
CA THR A 322 -0.36 -2.08 -22.05
C THR A 322 -1.38 -1.38 -21.17
N ALA A 323 -1.10 -0.20 -20.62
CA ALA A 323 -2.07 0.55 -19.83
C ALA A 323 -3.38 0.81 -20.60
N SER A 324 -3.27 1.11 -21.90
CA SER A 324 -4.43 1.32 -22.76
C SER A 324 -5.31 0.06 -22.88
N HIS A 325 -4.70 -1.10 -23.12
CA HIS A 325 -5.45 -2.36 -23.24
C HIS A 325 -5.97 -2.87 -21.89
N LEU A 326 -5.31 -2.56 -20.78
CA LEU A 326 -5.87 -2.85 -19.46
C LEU A 326 -7.05 -1.93 -19.16
N GLY A 327 -6.99 -0.67 -19.57
CA GLY A 327 -8.14 0.24 -19.57
C GLY A 327 -9.30 -0.34 -20.38
N LEU A 328 -9.03 -0.94 -21.55
CA LEU A 328 -10.04 -1.66 -22.32
C LEU A 328 -10.68 -2.81 -21.53
N ILE A 329 -9.88 -3.66 -20.87
CA ILE A 329 -10.41 -4.80 -20.09
C ILE A 329 -11.20 -4.32 -18.87
N ILE A 330 -10.72 -3.29 -18.17
CA ILE A 330 -11.44 -2.67 -17.04
C ILE A 330 -12.76 -2.06 -17.54
N ALA A 331 -12.75 -1.42 -18.71
CA ALA A 331 -13.97 -0.88 -19.31
C ALA A 331 -14.97 -2.00 -19.64
N ALA A 332 -14.49 -3.07 -20.25
CA ALA A 332 -15.28 -4.23 -20.63
C ALA A 332 -15.99 -4.84 -19.41
N PHE A 333 -15.25 -5.24 -18.37
CA PHE A 333 -15.87 -5.73 -17.13
C PHE A 333 -16.71 -4.67 -16.40
N GLY A 334 -16.40 -3.38 -16.61
CA GLY A 334 -17.15 -2.26 -16.08
C GLY A 334 -18.54 -2.12 -16.67
N PHE A 335 -18.79 -2.57 -17.90
CA PHE A 335 -20.15 -2.59 -18.44
C PHE A 335 -20.95 -3.73 -17.82
N ALA A 336 -22.16 -3.39 -17.34
CA ALA A 336 -23.04 -4.35 -16.67
C ALA A 336 -23.67 -5.39 -17.61
N ASN A 337 -23.63 -5.18 -18.93
CA ASN A 337 -24.16 -6.12 -19.92
C ASN A 337 -23.24 -7.35 -20.15
N SER A 338 -23.78 -8.41 -20.75
CA SER A 338 -23.07 -9.66 -21.06
C SER A 338 -21.87 -9.44 -21.99
N TYR A 339 -22.04 -8.66 -23.06
CA TYR A 339 -20.98 -8.32 -24.02
C TYR A 339 -19.73 -7.74 -23.34
N GLY A 340 -19.90 -6.98 -22.26
CA GLY A 340 -18.79 -6.45 -21.48
C GLY A 340 -17.98 -7.54 -20.77
N ALA A 341 -18.67 -8.52 -20.17
CA ALA A 341 -18.03 -9.67 -19.55
C ALA A 341 -17.32 -10.56 -20.59
N GLU A 342 -17.95 -10.81 -21.73
CA GLU A 342 -17.38 -11.56 -22.86
C GLU A 342 -16.11 -10.88 -23.40
N ALA A 343 -16.19 -9.56 -23.66
CA ALA A 343 -15.06 -8.75 -24.11
C ALA A 343 -13.91 -8.79 -23.11
N GLY A 344 -14.18 -8.61 -21.82
CA GLY A 344 -13.17 -8.62 -20.76
C GLY A 344 -12.47 -9.97 -20.65
N ALA A 345 -13.23 -11.05 -20.61
CA ALA A 345 -12.72 -12.42 -20.52
C ALA A 345 -11.84 -12.77 -21.73
N PHE A 346 -12.31 -12.50 -22.95
CA PHE A 346 -11.56 -12.85 -24.15
C PHE A 346 -10.34 -11.94 -24.37
N HIS A 347 -10.46 -10.64 -24.07
CA HIS A 347 -9.37 -9.69 -24.28
C HIS A 347 -8.18 -9.92 -23.34
N ILE A 348 -8.37 -10.51 -22.15
CA ILE A 348 -7.25 -10.92 -21.27
C ILE A 348 -6.31 -11.88 -22.01
N LEU A 349 -6.85 -12.94 -22.63
CA LEU A 349 -6.07 -13.93 -23.37
C LEU A 349 -5.41 -13.31 -24.61
N ASN A 350 -6.20 -12.55 -25.39
CA ASN A 350 -5.70 -11.89 -26.59
C ASN A 350 -4.56 -10.93 -26.25
N HIS A 351 -4.71 -10.11 -25.21
CA HIS A 351 -3.66 -9.20 -24.77
C HIS A 351 -2.38 -9.92 -24.35
N ALA A 352 -2.47 -10.97 -23.54
CA ALA A 352 -1.30 -11.65 -22.99
C ALA A 352 -0.41 -12.27 -24.08
N SER A 353 -0.99 -13.18 -24.87
CA SER A 353 -1.00 -13.07 -26.33
C SER A 353 0.10 -12.30 -27.08
N PHE A 354 -0.39 -11.28 -27.79
CA PHE A 354 0.43 -10.40 -28.62
C PHE A 354 1.37 -9.53 -27.80
N LYS A 355 1.02 -9.14 -26.57
CA LYS A 355 1.85 -8.19 -25.80
C LYS A 355 3.15 -8.84 -25.33
N ALA A 356 3.09 -10.09 -24.86
CA ALA A 356 4.29 -10.82 -24.46
C ALA A 356 5.23 -11.02 -25.65
N ALA A 357 4.68 -11.31 -26.84
CA ALA A 357 5.46 -11.40 -28.08
C ALA A 357 6.13 -10.06 -28.42
N LEU A 358 5.39 -8.95 -28.35
CA LEU A 358 5.91 -7.61 -28.66
C LEU A 358 7.00 -7.15 -27.69
N PHE A 359 6.89 -7.44 -26.38
CA PHE A 359 7.97 -7.12 -25.43
C PHE A 359 9.23 -7.97 -25.67
N MET A 360 9.08 -9.26 -25.99
CA MET A 360 10.23 -10.09 -26.37
C MET A 360 10.85 -9.60 -27.68
N VAL A 361 10.05 -9.20 -28.66
CA VAL A 361 10.52 -8.54 -29.90
C VAL A 361 11.29 -7.26 -29.59
N ALA A 362 10.76 -6.38 -28.73
CA ALA A 362 11.45 -5.17 -28.30
C ALA A 362 12.77 -5.48 -27.59
N GLY A 363 12.82 -6.58 -26.82
CA GLY A 363 14.05 -7.06 -26.19
C GLY A 363 15.09 -7.55 -27.21
N ILE A 364 14.66 -8.26 -28.26
CA ILE A 364 15.53 -8.64 -29.38
C ILE A 364 16.07 -7.39 -30.07
N ILE A 365 15.23 -6.39 -30.37
CA ILE A 365 15.67 -5.15 -31.00
C ILE A 365 16.69 -4.43 -30.11
N ALA A 366 16.39 -4.27 -28.81
CA ALA A 366 17.27 -3.59 -27.87
C ALA A 366 18.65 -4.25 -27.76
N HIS A 367 18.68 -5.59 -27.74
CA HIS A 367 19.91 -6.37 -27.60
C HIS A 367 20.71 -6.44 -28.91
N GLU A 368 20.05 -6.72 -30.04
CA GLU A 368 20.73 -6.96 -31.31
C GLU A 368 21.07 -5.67 -32.07
N ALA A 369 20.24 -4.63 -31.97
CA ALA A 369 20.44 -3.33 -32.63
C ALA A 369 21.09 -2.27 -31.73
N GLY A 370 21.22 -2.53 -30.41
CA GLY A 370 21.94 -1.68 -29.46
C GLY A 370 21.25 -0.35 -29.12
N THR A 371 20.02 -0.14 -29.56
CA THR A 371 19.22 1.05 -29.28
C THR A 371 17.75 0.71 -29.12
N ARG A 372 17.05 1.49 -28.30
CA ARG A 372 15.60 1.41 -28.08
C ARG A 372 14.86 2.65 -28.60
N ASN A 373 15.60 3.65 -29.05
CA ASN A 373 15.04 4.92 -29.50
C ASN A 373 14.36 4.73 -30.86
N ILE A 374 13.07 5.04 -30.93
CA ILE A 374 12.21 4.88 -32.10
C ILE A 374 12.77 5.61 -33.33
N ASP A 375 13.32 6.82 -33.15
CA ASP A 375 13.81 7.67 -34.25
C ASP A 375 15.11 7.14 -34.87
N ARG A 376 15.78 6.21 -34.18
CA ARG A 376 17.03 5.58 -34.63
C ARG A 376 16.82 4.17 -35.16
N LEU A 377 15.58 3.73 -35.33
CA LEU A 377 15.23 2.39 -35.78
C LEU A 377 14.44 2.45 -37.09
N GLY A 378 14.84 1.64 -38.08
CA GLY A 378 14.16 1.52 -39.37
C GLY A 378 14.76 0.38 -40.20
N GLY A 379 14.03 -0.13 -41.18
CA GLY A 379 14.54 -1.14 -42.12
C GLY A 379 14.92 -2.51 -41.51
N LEU A 380 14.54 -2.79 -40.25
CA LEU A 380 15.04 -3.96 -39.49
C LEU A 380 14.73 -5.33 -40.10
N ARG A 381 13.74 -5.44 -40.99
CA ARG A 381 13.39 -6.73 -41.65
C ARG A 381 14.55 -7.35 -42.43
N LYS A 382 15.51 -6.54 -42.90
CA LYS A 382 16.69 -7.02 -43.64
C LYS A 382 17.60 -7.88 -42.75
N HIS A 383 17.66 -7.55 -41.46
CA HIS A 383 18.52 -8.21 -40.48
C HIS A 383 17.75 -9.23 -39.62
N LEU A 384 16.50 -8.92 -39.29
CA LEU A 384 15.65 -9.68 -38.38
C LEU A 384 14.33 -10.13 -39.06
N PRO A 385 14.36 -10.93 -40.14
CA PRO A 385 13.16 -11.23 -40.92
C PRO A 385 12.10 -12.01 -40.15
N VAL A 386 12.50 -12.98 -39.31
CA VAL A 386 11.56 -13.76 -38.48
C VAL A 386 10.94 -12.88 -37.40
N THR A 387 11.76 -12.06 -36.72
CA THR A 387 11.29 -11.08 -35.73
C THR A 387 10.31 -10.09 -36.36
N ALA A 388 10.54 -9.67 -37.61
CA ALA A 388 9.64 -8.79 -38.33
C ALA A 388 8.26 -9.42 -38.56
N VAL A 389 8.20 -10.71 -38.95
CA VAL A 389 6.92 -11.42 -39.12
C VAL A 389 6.17 -11.48 -37.79
N ILE A 390 6.84 -11.86 -36.70
CA ILE A 390 6.23 -11.94 -35.37
C ILE A 390 5.70 -10.56 -34.93
N ALA A 391 6.51 -9.51 -35.12
CA ALA A 391 6.15 -8.14 -34.78
C ALA A 391 4.93 -7.66 -35.55
N VAL A 392 4.89 -7.90 -36.86
CA VAL A 392 3.76 -7.48 -37.71
C VAL A 392 2.48 -8.21 -37.31
N VAL A 393 2.53 -9.54 -37.15
CA VAL A 393 1.37 -10.33 -36.71
C VAL A 393 0.85 -9.84 -35.35
N ALA A 394 1.73 -9.69 -34.37
CA ALA A 394 1.35 -9.25 -33.04
C ALA A 394 0.87 -7.78 -33.02
N SER A 395 1.47 -6.89 -33.82
CA SER A 395 1.03 -5.50 -33.96
C SER A 395 -0.32 -5.38 -34.67
N LEU A 396 -0.60 -6.17 -35.70
CA LEU A 396 -1.90 -6.16 -36.39
C LEU A 396 -3.01 -6.69 -35.49
N SER A 397 -2.72 -7.73 -34.70
CA SER A 397 -3.58 -8.17 -33.61
C SER A 397 -3.84 -7.03 -32.60
N MET A 398 -2.78 -6.39 -32.09
CA MET A 398 -2.89 -5.28 -31.14
C MET A 398 -3.70 -4.10 -31.72
N ALA A 399 -3.53 -3.80 -33.00
CA ALA A 399 -4.29 -2.76 -33.70
C ALA A 399 -5.79 -3.08 -33.77
N GLY A 400 -6.17 -4.37 -33.72
CA GLY A 400 -7.54 -4.83 -33.98
C GLY A 400 -7.84 -4.91 -35.47
N PHE A 401 -6.85 -5.27 -36.30
CA PHE A 401 -7.03 -5.39 -37.74
C PHE A 401 -7.63 -6.76 -38.11
N PRO A 402 -8.70 -6.85 -38.92
CA PRO A 402 -9.22 -8.14 -39.40
C PRO A 402 -8.19 -8.84 -40.31
N PRO A 403 -7.91 -10.16 -40.17
CA PRO A 403 -8.65 -11.17 -39.39
C PRO A 403 -8.00 -11.55 -38.04
N PHE A 404 -7.16 -10.69 -37.44
CA PHE A 404 -6.40 -11.06 -36.24
C PHE A 404 -7.25 -11.05 -34.96
N ASN A 405 -6.90 -11.88 -33.97
CA ASN A 405 -7.71 -12.11 -32.77
C ASN A 405 -8.08 -10.86 -31.96
N GLY A 406 -7.21 -9.84 -31.91
CA GLY A 406 -7.53 -8.58 -31.24
C GLY A 406 -8.67 -7.78 -31.89
N PHE A 407 -9.06 -8.07 -33.14
CA PHE A 407 -10.26 -7.52 -33.76
C PHE A 407 -11.52 -8.00 -33.03
N TYR A 408 -11.68 -9.32 -32.87
CA TYR A 408 -12.88 -9.92 -32.28
C TYR A 408 -13.16 -9.42 -30.85
N SER A 409 -12.13 -9.30 -30.00
CA SER A 409 -12.35 -8.83 -28.63
C SER A 409 -12.61 -7.32 -28.54
N LYS A 410 -12.16 -6.52 -29.50
CA LYS A 410 -12.53 -5.10 -29.61
C LYS A 410 -13.94 -4.91 -30.14
N GLU A 411 -14.36 -5.78 -31.05
CA GLU A 411 -15.72 -5.79 -31.57
C GLU A 411 -16.75 -5.99 -30.45
N LEU A 412 -16.50 -6.96 -29.55
CA LEU A 412 -17.34 -7.19 -28.37
C LEU A 412 -17.41 -5.97 -27.44
N LEU A 413 -16.30 -5.22 -27.28
CA LEU A 413 -16.33 -3.95 -26.53
C LEU A 413 -17.19 -2.90 -27.24
N PHE A 414 -17.05 -2.76 -28.57
CA PHE A 414 -17.86 -1.82 -29.33
C PHE A 414 -19.35 -2.17 -29.25
N GLU A 415 -19.68 -3.45 -29.37
CA GLU A 415 -21.04 -3.95 -29.15
C GLU A 415 -21.55 -3.64 -27.74
N SER A 416 -20.74 -3.89 -26.70
CA SER A 416 -21.08 -3.54 -25.31
C SER A 416 -21.36 -2.05 -25.11
N THR A 417 -20.51 -1.17 -25.66
CA THR A 417 -20.67 0.28 -25.54
C THR A 417 -21.87 0.80 -26.35
N TYR A 418 -22.12 0.21 -27.52
CA TYR A 418 -23.26 0.56 -28.35
C TYR A 418 -24.57 0.11 -27.70
N TYR A 419 -24.61 -1.12 -27.18
CA TYR A 419 -25.75 -1.65 -26.43
C TYR A 419 -26.12 -0.74 -25.26
N ALA A 420 -25.13 -0.31 -24.48
CA ALA A 420 -25.33 0.61 -23.37
C ALA A 420 -25.88 1.98 -23.86
N ALA A 421 -25.38 2.48 -24.98
CA ALA A 421 -25.85 3.74 -25.56
C ALA A 421 -27.29 3.66 -26.10
N GLU A 422 -27.64 2.57 -26.78
CA GLU A 422 -28.95 2.34 -27.38
C GLU A 422 -30.05 2.19 -26.33
N HIS A 423 -29.81 1.39 -25.28
CA HIS A 423 -30.80 1.12 -24.24
C HIS A 423 -31.09 2.34 -23.36
N MET A 424 -30.12 3.24 -23.22
CA MET A 424 -30.21 4.38 -22.31
C MET A 424 -30.52 5.71 -23.00
N GLY A 425 -30.00 5.91 -24.21
CA GLY A 425 -29.99 7.20 -24.89
C GLY A 425 -29.17 8.28 -24.17
N GLY A 426 -29.32 9.52 -24.62
CA GLY A 426 -28.70 10.70 -23.98
C GLY A 426 -27.17 10.65 -23.91
N VAL A 427 -26.62 10.84 -22.71
CA VAL A 427 -25.16 10.95 -22.47
C VAL A 427 -24.43 9.61 -22.69
N ALA A 428 -25.13 8.47 -22.66
CA ALA A 428 -24.52 7.15 -22.85
C ALA A 428 -23.86 6.99 -24.24
N TRP A 429 -24.26 7.77 -25.25
CA TRP A 429 -23.60 7.85 -26.56
C TRP A 429 -22.13 8.31 -26.50
N VAL A 430 -21.68 8.89 -25.38
CA VAL A 430 -20.27 9.21 -25.17
C VAL A 430 -19.41 7.95 -25.12
N PHE A 431 -19.92 6.82 -24.62
CA PHE A 431 -19.13 5.58 -24.49
C PHE A 431 -18.60 5.04 -25.83
N PRO A 432 -19.43 4.77 -26.86
CA PRO A 432 -18.94 4.28 -28.14
C PRO A 432 -18.03 5.31 -28.84
N VAL A 433 -18.30 6.61 -28.71
CA VAL A 433 -17.47 7.68 -29.28
C VAL A 433 -16.06 7.66 -28.67
N VAL A 434 -15.97 7.60 -27.34
CA VAL A 434 -14.67 7.52 -26.64
C VAL A 434 -13.95 6.22 -26.95
N ALA A 435 -14.68 5.10 -27.05
CA ALA A 435 -14.10 3.80 -27.41
C ALA A 435 -13.46 3.82 -28.81
N VAL A 436 -14.15 4.38 -29.81
CA VAL A 436 -13.60 4.55 -31.17
C VAL A 436 -12.41 5.49 -31.14
N PHE A 437 -12.54 6.64 -30.47
CA PHE A 437 -11.46 7.64 -30.39
C PHE A 437 -10.16 7.05 -29.79
N GLY A 438 -10.24 6.37 -28.65
CA GLY A 438 -9.08 5.68 -28.06
C GLY A 438 -8.53 4.55 -28.95
N SER A 439 -9.39 3.86 -29.69
CA SER A 439 -9.00 2.78 -30.60
C SER A 439 -8.26 3.30 -31.83
N VAL A 440 -8.55 4.51 -32.31
CA VAL A 440 -7.79 5.16 -33.41
C VAL A 440 -6.33 5.36 -33.01
N PHE A 441 -6.06 5.86 -31.80
CA PHE A 441 -4.68 5.99 -31.31
C PHE A 441 -4.02 4.63 -31.11
N THR A 442 -4.81 3.62 -30.69
CA THR A 442 -4.33 2.23 -30.63
C THR A 442 -3.86 1.70 -31.97
N PHE A 443 -4.62 1.95 -33.03
CA PHE A 443 -4.20 1.63 -34.38
C PHE A 443 -2.90 2.36 -34.74
N LEU A 444 -2.82 3.68 -34.51
CA LEU A 444 -1.65 4.50 -34.84
C LEU A 444 -0.34 3.99 -34.23
N TYR A 445 -0.28 3.79 -32.90
CA TYR A 445 0.96 3.32 -32.28
C TYR A 445 1.29 1.87 -32.65
N SER A 446 0.29 1.04 -32.94
CA SER A 446 0.50 -0.36 -33.36
C SER A 446 1.15 -0.43 -34.74
N ILE A 447 0.66 0.39 -35.68
CA ILE A 447 1.27 0.53 -37.00
C ILE A 447 2.65 1.19 -36.90
N LYS A 448 2.85 2.18 -36.02
CA LYS A 448 4.18 2.77 -35.78
C LYS A 448 5.18 1.71 -35.33
N PHE A 449 4.83 0.85 -34.37
CA PHE A 449 5.71 -0.24 -33.94
C PHE A 449 6.02 -1.22 -35.09
N ALA A 450 5.02 -1.60 -35.89
CA ALA A 450 5.24 -2.45 -37.06
C ALA A 450 6.12 -1.77 -38.13
N SER A 451 6.01 -0.44 -38.29
CA SER A 451 6.74 0.34 -39.29
C SER A 451 8.26 0.33 -39.07
N LEU A 452 8.74 0.07 -37.85
CA LEU A 452 10.18 -0.02 -37.51
C LEU A 452 10.93 -1.09 -38.33
N PHE A 453 10.21 -2.07 -38.87
CA PHE A 453 10.78 -3.14 -39.69
C PHE A 453 10.86 -2.80 -41.18
N PHE A 454 10.17 -1.76 -41.61
CA PHE A 454 10.07 -1.34 -43.01
C PHE A 454 10.79 -0.01 -43.24
N GLY A 455 10.78 0.45 -44.48
CA GLY A 455 11.48 1.68 -44.88
C GLY A 455 12.99 1.52 -44.99
N ASP A 456 13.65 2.68 -45.00
CA ASP A 456 15.11 2.79 -45.09
C ASP A 456 15.75 2.68 -43.70
N GLU A 457 17.01 2.24 -43.71
CA GLU A 457 17.81 2.10 -42.50
C GLU A 457 18.42 3.46 -42.12
N PRO A 458 18.24 3.97 -40.89
CA PRO A 458 18.77 5.26 -40.49
C PRO A 458 20.30 5.30 -40.51
N ASP A 459 20.87 6.45 -40.90
CA ASP A 459 22.31 6.70 -40.83
C ASP A 459 22.79 6.61 -39.36
N GLY A 460 23.59 5.58 -39.06
CA GLY A 460 24.11 5.32 -37.71
C GLY A 460 23.50 4.13 -36.99
N LEU A 461 22.57 3.38 -37.60
CA LEU A 461 22.22 2.05 -37.12
C LEU A 461 23.48 1.16 -37.24
N GLY A 462 23.99 0.68 -36.11
CA GLY A 462 25.18 -0.17 -36.07
C GLY A 462 24.93 -1.57 -36.64
N HIS A 463 25.91 -2.46 -36.51
CA HIS A 463 25.76 -3.84 -36.95
C HIS A 463 24.70 -4.58 -36.12
N VAL A 464 23.57 -4.93 -36.75
CA VAL A 464 22.51 -5.73 -36.12
C VAL A 464 22.88 -7.22 -36.12
N HIS A 465 23.00 -7.80 -34.93
CA HIS A 465 23.35 -9.21 -34.75
C HIS A 465 22.14 -10.13 -34.97
N ARG A 466 22.40 -11.44 -35.15
CA ARG A 466 21.34 -12.45 -35.26
C ARG A 466 21.00 -12.98 -33.86
N PRO A 467 19.73 -12.96 -33.44
CA PRO A 467 19.35 -13.38 -32.11
C PRO A 467 19.55 -14.91 -31.94
N PRO A 468 19.98 -15.37 -30.76
CA PRO A 468 20.05 -16.78 -30.45
C PRO A 468 18.65 -17.42 -30.44
N ALA A 469 18.58 -18.73 -30.68
CA ALA A 469 17.32 -19.46 -30.72
C ALA A 469 16.50 -19.34 -29.42
N ALA A 470 17.17 -19.27 -28.26
CA ALA A 470 16.54 -19.06 -26.97
C ALA A 470 15.73 -17.76 -26.90
N MET A 471 16.15 -16.71 -27.61
CA MET A 471 15.42 -15.44 -27.68
C MET A 471 14.35 -15.43 -28.77
N LEU A 472 14.54 -16.16 -29.88
CA LEU A 472 13.63 -16.14 -31.03
C LEU A 472 12.44 -17.10 -30.91
N VAL A 473 12.63 -18.29 -30.34
CA VAL A 473 11.60 -19.33 -30.27
C VAL A 473 10.40 -18.92 -29.41
N PRO A 474 10.58 -18.37 -28.19
CA PRO A 474 9.44 -17.98 -27.35
C PRO A 474 8.46 -16.97 -27.99
N PRO A 475 8.91 -15.84 -28.57
CA PRO A 475 8.00 -14.93 -29.26
C PRO A 475 7.40 -15.54 -30.53
N ALA A 476 8.09 -16.47 -31.21
CA ALA A 476 7.53 -17.19 -32.36
C ALA A 476 6.34 -18.08 -31.96
N ILE A 477 6.44 -18.78 -30.82
CA ILE A 477 5.33 -19.58 -30.27
C ILE A 477 4.12 -18.69 -29.95
N LEU A 478 4.34 -17.51 -29.36
CA LEU A 478 3.26 -16.57 -29.08
C LEU A 478 2.65 -15.99 -30.37
N GLY A 479 3.47 -15.68 -31.37
CA GLY A 479 2.99 -15.26 -32.70
C GLY A 479 2.15 -16.34 -33.38
N ALA A 480 2.55 -17.61 -33.27
CA ALA A 480 1.76 -18.74 -33.75
C ALA A 480 0.44 -18.91 -32.98
N LEU A 481 0.45 -18.70 -31.65
CA LEU A 481 -0.75 -18.70 -30.83
C LEU A 481 -1.72 -17.57 -31.24
N VAL A 482 -1.22 -16.37 -31.51
CA VAL A 482 -2.02 -15.26 -32.04
C VAL A 482 -2.71 -15.67 -33.34
N LEU A 483 -2.00 -16.31 -34.28
CA LEU A 483 -2.58 -16.80 -35.53
C LEU A 483 -3.59 -17.93 -35.30
N ALA A 484 -3.32 -18.85 -34.37
CA ALA A 484 -4.23 -19.94 -34.04
C ALA A 484 -5.57 -19.41 -33.48
N ILE A 485 -5.52 -18.47 -32.54
CA ILE A 485 -6.72 -17.82 -31.99
C ILE A 485 -7.42 -17.00 -33.09
N SER A 486 -6.68 -16.35 -33.98
CA SER A 486 -7.25 -15.58 -35.09
C SER A 486 -8.02 -16.47 -36.07
N ALA A 487 -7.50 -17.66 -36.36
CA ALA A 487 -8.08 -18.60 -37.30
C ALA A 487 -9.25 -19.42 -36.73
N GLN A 488 -9.22 -19.74 -35.43
CA GLN A 488 -10.21 -20.56 -34.75
C GLN A 488 -10.57 -19.97 -33.38
N PRO A 489 -11.15 -18.75 -33.31
CA PRO A 489 -11.40 -18.09 -32.03
C PRO A 489 -12.41 -18.86 -31.16
N ASN A 490 -13.44 -19.46 -31.77
CA ASN A 490 -14.48 -20.20 -31.05
C ASN A 490 -13.95 -21.45 -30.34
N LEU A 491 -12.88 -22.09 -30.84
CA LEU A 491 -12.24 -23.22 -30.15
C LEU A 491 -11.68 -22.80 -28.79
N PHE A 492 -11.09 -21.61 -28.69
CA PHE A 492 -10.57 -21.07 -27.43
C PHE A 492 -11.70 -20.56 -26.53
N ILE A 493 -12.79 -20.07 -27.13
CA ILE A 493 -13.97 -19.64 -26.39
C ILE A 493 -14.64 -20.84 -25.73
N GLU A 494 -15.02 -21.86 -26.50
CA GLU A 494 -15.65 -23.09 -26.00
C GLU A 494 -14.72 -23.86 -25.04
N GLY A 495 -13.41 -23.82 -25.27
CA GLY A 495 -12.44 -24.49 -24.41
C GLY A 495 -12.25 -23.80 -23.06
N LEU A 496 -11.92 -22.51 -23.04
CA LEU A 496 -11.45 -21.84 -21.81
C LEU A 496 -12.25 -20.58 -21.46
N ILE A 497 -12.57 -19.74 -22.44
CA ILE A 497 -13.15 -18.42 -22.14
C ILE A 497 -14.62 -18.54 -21.71
N GLY A 498 -15.35 -19.57 -22.14
CA GLY A 498 -16.70 -19.87 -21.66
C GLY A 498 -16.74 -20.12 -20.14
N ASP A 499 -15.77 -20.85 -19.61
CA ASP A 499 -15.65 -21.08 -18.16
C ASP A 499 -15.27 -19.79 -17.41
N VAL A 500 -14.44 -18.95 -18.04
CA VAL A 500 -14.09 -17.61 -17.50
C VAL A 500 -15.33 -16.73 -17.44
N TYR A 501 -16.16 -16.73 -18.49
CA TYR A 501 -17.44 -16.02 -18.52
C TYR A 501 -18.35 -16.48 -17.37
N GLY A 502 -18.54 -17.79 -17.19
CA GLY A 502 -19.38 -18.33 -16.11
C GLY A 502 -18.87 -18.01 -14.70
N SER A 503 -17.56 -17.77 -14.53
CA SER A 503 -16.98 -17.33 -13.25
C SER A 503 -17.30 -15.85 -12.94
N VAL A 504 -17.51 -15.04 -13.98
CA VAL A 504 -17.74 -13.59 -13.89
C VAL A 504 -19.23 -13.23 -13.98
N VAL A 505 -20.04 -14.12 -14.56
CA VAL A 505 -21.51 -14.06 -14.66
C VAL A 505 -22.09 -15.42 -14.23
N PRO A 506 -22.21 -15.68 -12.92
CA PRO A 506 -22.79 -16.93 -12.42
C PRO A 506 -24.23 -17.12 -12.89
N GLY A 507 -24.62 -18.36 -13.19
CA GLY A 507 -26.00 -18.71 -13.54
C GLY A 507 -26.33 -18.63 -15.04
N GLU A 508 -25.52 -17.95 -15.85
CA GLU A 508 -25.67 -17.94 -17.31
C GLU A 508 -24.73 -18.94 -17.99
N ALA A 509 -25.30 -19.83 -18.83
CA ALA A 509 -24.50 -20.70 -19.67
C ALA A 509 -23.81 -19.89 -20.77
N HIS A 510 -22.52 -20.16 -21.03
CA HIS A 510 -21.81 -19.53 -22.13
C HIS A 510 -22.51 -19.85 -23.46
N SER A 511 -22.83 -18.83 -24.24
CA SER A 511 -23.47 -19.00 -25.56
C SER A 511 -22.91 -18.07 -26.64
N PHE A 512 -21.89 -17.28 -26.31
CA PHE A 512 -21.31 -16.33 -27.25
C PHE A 512 -20.29 -17.00 -28.17
N SER A 513 -20.29 -16.56 -29.42
CA SER A 513 -19.30 -16.95 -30.43
C SER A 513 -18.91 -15.70 -31.20
N VAL A 514 -17.68 -15.68 -31.70
CA VAL A 514 -17.20 -14.58 -32.54
C VAL A 514 -16.96 -15.10 -33.94
N HIS A 515 -17.31 -14.29 -34.93
CA HIS A 515 -17.11 -14.60 -36.33
C HIS A 515 -16.61 -13.38 -37.09
N PHE A 516 -16.05 -13.64 -38.27
CA PHE A 516 -15.79 -12.54 -39.19
C PHE A 516 -17.13 -11.91 -39.61
N PRO A 517 -17.28 -10.59 -39.57
CA PRO A 517 -18.56 -9.95 -39.83
C PRO A 517 -18.99 -10.17 -41.27
N THR A 518 -20.20 -10.70 -41.45
CA THR A 518 -20.86 -10.89 -42.76
C THR A 518 -21.83 -9.77 -43.08
N GLU A 519 -22.21 -8.99 -42.07
CA GLU A 519 -23.19 -7.90 -42.14
C GLU A 519 -22.59 -6.60 -41.60
N LEU A 520 -23.12 -5.46 -42.06
CA LEU A 520 -22.67 -4.14 -41.63
C LEU A 520 -23.47 -3.70 -40.40
N THR A 521 -23.02 -4.11 -39.22
CA THR A 521 -23.59 -3.69 -37.93
C THR A 521 -22.98 -2.37 -37.45
N PRO A 522 -23.59 -1.66 -36.48
CA PRO A 522 -23.03 -0.42 -35.94
C PRO A 522 -21.60 -0.57 -35.37
N TYR A 523 -21.31 -1.68 -34.68
CA TYR A 523 -19.99 -1.96 -34.13
C TYR A 523 -18.95 -2.32 -35.21
N VAL A 524 -19.35 -2.95 -36.32
CA VAL A 524 -18.49 -3.11 -37.51
C VAL A 524 -18.15 -1.76 -38.12
N ILE A 525 -19.11 -0.83 -38.18
CA ILE A 525 -18.88 0.54 -38.63
C ILE A 525 -17.89 1.25 -37.70
N MET A 526 -18.00 1.10 -36.38
CA MET A 526 -17.04 1.63 -35.41
C MET A 526 -15.62 1.11 -35.64
N SER A 527 -15.48 -0.18 -35.91
CA SER A 527 -14.21 -0.81 -36.30
C SER A 527 -13.67 -0.28 -37.63
N LEU A 528 -14.52 -0.13 -38.64
CA LEU A 528 -14.14 0.45 -39.94
C LEU A 528 -13.68 1.90 -39.79
N ILE A 529 -14.40 2.72 -39.01
CA ILE A 529 -14.02 4.11 -38.70
C ILE A 529 -12.65 4.12 -38.02
N THR A 530 -12.43 3.26 -37.03
CA THR A 530 -11.15 3.16 -36.32
C THR A 530 -9.98 2.91 -37.29
N ILE A 531 -10.14 1.93 -38.19
CA ILE A 531 -9.09 1.56 -39.16
C ILE A 531 -8.89 2.66 -40.20
N VAL A 532 -9.98 3.18 -40.79
CA VAL A 532 -9.90 4.20 -41.86
C VAL A 532 -9.33 5.51 -41.32
N VAL A 533 -9.82 5.99 -40.18
CA VAL A 533 -9.31 7.22 -39.55
C VAL A 533 -7.88 7.03 -39.07
N GLY A 534 -7.55 5.88 -38.45
CA GLY A 534 -6.19 5.56 -38.04
C GLY A 534 -5.21 5.51 -39.22
N ALA A 535 -5.59 4.86 -40.32
CA ALA A 535 -4.78 4.81 -41.54
C ALA A 535 -4.62 6.19 -42.20
N ALA A 536 -5.69 6.99 -42.24
CA ALA A 536 -5.65 8.35 -42.77
C ALA A 536 -4.82 9.32 -41.89
N ALA A 537 -4.78 9.09 -40.57
CA ALA A 537 -4.00 9.89 -39.63
C ALA A 537 -2.51 9.47 -39.57
N PHE A 538 -2.17 8.23 -39.94
CA PHE A 538 -0.80 7.71 -39.84
C PHE A 538 0.27 8.54 -40.59
N PRO A 539 0.04 9.08 -41.81
CA PRO A 539 0.98 10.00 -42.45
C PRO A 539 1.29 11.27 -41.66
N PHE A 540 0.44 11.64 -40.69
CA PHE A 540 0.61 12.78 -39.81
C PHE A 540 1.10 12.39 -38.40
N TYR A 541 1.58 11.15 -38.21
CA TYR A 541 1.99 10.62 -36.91
C TYR A 541 2.93 11.57 -36.16
N ASP A 542 3.98 12.07 -36.81
CA ASP A 542 4.98 12.92 -36.15
C ASP A 542 4.38 14.27 -35.70
N ARG A 543 3.45 14.84 -36.49
CA ARG A 543 2.72 16.06 -36.09
C ARG A 543 1.79 15.80 -34.90
N ILE A 544 1.13 14.63 -34.87
CA ILE A 544 0.27 14.23 -33.75
C ILE A 544 1.12 14.00 -32.50
N HIS A 545 2.26 13.32 -32.63
CA HIS A 545 3.25 13.13 -31.58
C HIS A 545 3.70 14.47 -30.97
N ASP A 546 4.11 15.42 -31.81
CA ASP A 546 4.54 16.76 -31.38
C ASP A 546 3.41 17.54 -30.71
N ALA A 547 2.19 17.47 -31.25
CA ALA A 547 1.01 18.14 -30.68
C ALA A 547 0.65 17.60 -29.29
N ILE A 548 0.69 16.27 -29.10
CA ILE A 548 0.46 15.64 -27.80
C ILE A 548 1.57 16.07 -26.83
N ASN A 549 2.84 16.00 -27.22
CA ASN A 549 3.96 16.41 -26.38
C ASN A 549 3.93 17.91 -26.03
N ALA A 550 3.47 18.76 -26.94
CA ALA A 550 3.25 20.18 -26.66
C ALA A 550 2.14 20.42 -25.63
N ALA A 551 1.08 19.60 -25.63
CA ALA A 551 0.00 19.67 -24.66
C ALA A 551 0.39 19.11 -23.27
N LEU A 552 1.33 18.14 -23.21
CA LEU A 552 1.79 17.49 -21.99
C LEU A 552 2.82 18.31 -21.18
N ARG A 553 2.50 19.57 -20.89
CA ARG A 553 3.39 20.47 -20.12
C ARG A 553 2.82 20.79 -18.73
N GLY A 554 3.73 20.97 -17.76
CA GLY A 554 3.38 21.34 -16.39
C GLY A 554 2.39 20.36 -15.73
N PRO A 555 1.27 20.84 -15.17
CA PRO A 555 0.34 20.03 -14.37
C PRO A 555 -0.46 19.01 -15.19
N VAL A 556 -0.41 19.05 -16.51
CA VAL A 556 -1.08 18.04 -17.37
C VAL A 556 -0.30 16.72 -17.37
N ARG A 557 1.02 16.76 -17.13
CA ARG A 557 1.85 15.55 -17.08
C ARG A 557 1.66 14.85 -15.72
N ALA A 558 1.21 13.60 -15.73
CA ALA A 558 0.93 12.88 -14.49
C ALA A 558 2.16 12.71 -13.56
N ASN A 559 3.38 12.63 -14.10
CA ASN A 559 4.61 12.65 -13.29
C ASN A 559 4.76 13.92 -12.44
N TRP A 560 4.27 15.07 -12.92
CA TRP A 560 4.34 16.33 -12.20
C TRP A 560 3.66 16.22 -10.84
N TRP A 561 2.47 15.62 -10.77
CA TRP A 561 1.74 15.44 -9.51
C TRP A 561 2.48 14.53 -8.53
N TYR A 562 3.01 13.41 -9.02
CA TYR A 562 3.78 12.48 -8.19
C TYR A 562 5.05 13.13 -7.64
N ASP A 563 5.86 13.76 -8.50
CA ASP A 563 7.13 14.34 -8.10
C ASP A 563 6.92 15.52 -7.13
N ASN A 564 5.97 16.42 -7.40
CA ASN A 564 5.64 17.52 -6.49
C ASN A 564 5.09 17.03 -5.15
N PHE A 565 4.32 15.94 -5.12
CA PHE A 565 3.82 15.37 -3.87
C PHE A 565 4.96 14.80 -3.02
N VAL A 566 5.83 13.97 -3.60
CA VAL A 566 6.95 13.34 -2.88
C VAL A 566 8.03 14.35 -2.47
N GLU A 567 8.38 15.28 -3.37
CA GLU A 567 9.31 16.37 -3.07
C GLU A 567 8.71 17.34 -2.06
N GLY A 568 7.42 17.66 -2.17
CA GLY A 568 6.69 18.48 -1.20
C GLY A 568 6.70 17.89 0.20
N LEU A 569 6.49 16.57 0.34
CA LEU A 569 6.61 15.87 1.62
C LEU A 569 8.03 15.94 2.18
N THR A 570 9.04 15.76 1.33
CA THR A 570 10.45 15.82 1.74
C THR A 570 10.83 17.23 2.20
N THR A 571 10.50 18.24 1.42
CA THR A 571 10.73 19.65 1.75
C THR A 571 9.98 20.07 3.01
N THR A 572 8.73 19.64 3.17
CA THR A 572 7.95 19.89 4.38
C THR A 572 8.60 19.21 5.59
N SER A 573 9.05 17.96 5.45
CA SER A 573 9.76 17.24 6.52
C SER A 573 11.05 17.97 6.92
N VAL A 574 11.85 18.43 5.96
CA VAL A 574 13.08 19.20 6.21
C VAL A 574 12.78 20.56 6.85
N ALA A 575 11.65 21.20 6.51
CA ALA A 575 11.25 22.48 7.08
C ALA A 575 10.63 22.38 8.49
N VAL A 576 9.96 21.26 8.79
CA VAL A 576 9.25 21.03 10.06
C VAL A 576 10.15 20.38 11.11
N THR A 577 11.01 19.46 10.72
CA THR A 577 11.94 18.75 11.63
C THR A 577 12.71 19.70 12.56
N PRO A 578 13.41 20.75 12.07
CA PRO A 578 14.17 21.64 12.96
C PRO A 578 13.29 22.51 13.87
N LYS A 579 11.97 22.61 13.61
CA LYS A 579 11.01 23.34 14.46
C LYS A 579 10.51 22.49 15.63
N ILE A 580 10.36 21.18 15.41
CA ILE A 580 9.86 20.23 16.42
C ILE A 580 11.02 19.59 17.18
N GLN A 581 12.05 19.13 16.47
CA GLN A 581 13.22 18.43 17.00
C GLN A 581 14.42 19.39 17.11
N THR A 582 14.31 20.40 17.98
CA THR A 582 15.34 21.44 18.14
C THR A 582 16.59 20.98 18.90
N GLY A 583 16.52 19.83 19.59
CA GLY A 583 17.54 19.36 20.52
C GLY A 583 17.57 20.11 21.86
N LEU A 584 16.77 21.17 22.02
CA LEU A 584 16.69 21.98 23.24
C LEU A 584 15.58 21.46 24.17
N LEU A 585 15.92 21.13 25.42
CA LEU A 585 14.95 20.69 26.43
C LEU A 585 13.78 21.67 26.59
N ARG A 586 14.04 22.98 26.49
CA ARG A 586 13.02 24.03 26.58
C ARG A 586 11.89 23.82 25.58
N THR A 587 12.21 23.49 24.32
CA THR A 587 11.20 23.28 23.28
C THR A 587 10.30 22.10 23.62
N TYR A 588 10.90 20.97 24.02
CA TYR A 588 10.14 19.77 24.41
C TYR A 588 9.31 20.00 25.66
N ALA A 589 9.85 20.73 26.65
CA ALA A 589 9.12 21.11 27.86
C ALA A 589 7.92 22.02 27.54
N THR A 590 8.08 23.03 26.67
CA THR A 590 6.98 23.89 26.23
C THR A 590 5.86 23.07 25.58
N TRP A 591 6.19 22.16 24.65
CA TRP A 591 5.19 21.32 24.00
C TRP A 591 4.54 20.30 24.96
N GLY A 592 5.33 19.72 25.87
CA GLY A 592 4.81 18.79 26.88
C GLY A 592 3.84 19.47 27.85
N LEU A 593 4.19 20.64 28.36
CA LEU A 593 3.33 21.43 29.25
C LEU A 593 2.06 21.94 28.52
N PHE A 594 2.20 22.38 27.27
CA PHE A 594 1.05 22.74 26.45
C PHE A 594 0.11 21.55 26.21
N GLY A 595 0.69 20.39 25.86
CA GLY A 595 -0.06 19.15 25.68
C GLY A 595 -0.78 18.71 26.95
N PHE A 596 -0.13 18.82 28.11
CA PHE A 596 -0.74 18.57 29.42
C PHE A 596 -1.98 19.45 29.65
N VAL A 597 -1.86 20.77 29.45
CA VAL A 597 -2.97 21.71 29.61
C VAL A 597 -4.11 21.38 28.65
N ALA A 598 -3.79 21.19 27.36
CA ALA A 598 -4.79 20.92 26.33
C ALA A 598 -5.56 19.60 26.59
N LEU A 599 -4.86 18.54 26.98
CA LEU A 599 -5.47 17.25 27.29
C LEU A 599 -6.29 17.29 28.59
N ALA A 600 -5.78 17.93 29.64
CA ALA A 600 -6.49 18.02 30.92
C ALA A 600 -7.79 18.82 30.78
N LEU A 601 -7.72 20.03 30.21
CA LEU A 601 -8.90 20.88 30.00
C LEU A 601 -9.86 20.28 28.97
N GLY A 602 -9.34 19.68 27.89
CA GLY A 602 -10.15 18.95 26.92
C GLY A 602 -10.87 17.75 27.52
N GLY A 603 -10.20 17.02 28.43
CA GLY A 603 -10.78 15.92 29.19
C GLY A 603 -11.91 16.39 30.12
N TYR A 604 -11.70 17.47 30.87
CA TYR A 604 -12.76 18.06 31.72
C TYR A 604 -13.96 18.53 30.90
N ALA A 605 -13.72 19.18 29.76
CA ALA A 605 -14.77 19.63 28.86
C ALA A 605 -15.56 18.45 28.27
N ALA A 606 -14.88 17.41 27.81
CA ALA A 606 -15.51 16.21 27.24
C ALA A 606 -16.32 15.43 28.29
N ALA A 607 -15.85 15.39 29.55
CA ALA A 607 -16.54 14.76 30.66
C ALA A 607 -17.66 15.62 31.28
N GLY A 608 -17.85 16.86 30.82
CA GLY A 608 -18.89 17.76 31.35
C GLY A 608 -18.69 18.16 32.80
N VAL A 609 -17.43 18.22 33.27
CA VAL A 609 -17.11 18.50 34.67
C VAL A 609 -17.51 19.94 35.03
N SER A 610 -18.37 20.09 36.04
CA SER A 610 -18.77 21.39 36.57
C SER A 610 -17.80 21.88 37.64
N MET A 611 -17.62 23.19 37.71
CA MET A 611 -16.87 23.83 38.80
C MET A 611 -17.58 23.60 40.16
N PRO A 612 -16.86 23.19 41.20
CA PRO A 612 -17.40 23.10 42.56
C PRO A 612 -17.91 24.46 43.05
N GLY A 613 -18.97 24.45 43.86
CA GLY A 613 -19.43 25.66 44.54
C GLY A 613 -18.42 26.10 45.60
N PHE A 614 -18.10 27.39 45.67
CA PHE A 614 -17.27 27.92 46.75
C PHE A 614 -18.07 27.96 48.06
N SER A 615 -17.66 27.17 49.06
CA SER A 615 -18.18 27.24 50.43
C SER A 615 -17.31 28.15 51.32
N THR A 616 -17.69 28.33 52.58
CA THR A 616 -16.97 29.19 53.53
C THR A 616 -15.54 28.73 53.73
N LEU A 617 -14.59 29.64 53.51
CA LEU A 617 -13.14 29.41 53.59
C LEU A 617 -12.71 29.22 55.05
N SER A 618 -12.65 27.97 55.52
CA SER A 618 -12.23 27.62 56.89
C SER A 618 -10.75 27.25 56.94
N VAL A 619 -9.87 28.25 56.80
CA VAL A 619 -8.41 28.05 56.91
C VAL A 619 -7.90 28.80 58.13
N SER A 620 -7.02 28.17 58.92
CA SER A 620 -6.42 28.80 60.09
C SER A 620 -5.48 29.94 59.68
N ILE A 621 -5.45 31.03 60.45
CA ILE A 621 -4.56 32.19 60.20
C ILE A 621 -3.08 31.76 60.06
N PRO A 622 -2.54 30.83 60.89
CA PRO A 622 -1.17 30.35 60.72
C PRO A 622 -0.90 29.72 59.35
N ILE A 623 -1.83 28.90 58.81
CA ILE A 623 -1.68 28.28 57.49
C ILE A 623 -1.65 29.35 56.39
N VAL A 624 -2.54 30.34 56.48
CA VAL A 624 -2.58 31.46 55.51
C VAL A 624 -1.26 32.21 55.49
N LEU A 625 -0.69 32.51 56.66
CA LEU A 625 0.59 33.22 56.76
C LEU A 625 1.75 32.42 56.14
N VAL A 626 1.83 31.11 56.44
CA VAL A 626 2.87 30.23 55.90
C VAL A 626 2.79 30.13 54.37
N LEU A 627 1.59 29.94 53.83
CA LEU A 627 1.39 29.87 52.38
C LEU A 627 1.65 31.23 51.69
N LEU A 628 1.30 32.34 52.34
CA LEU A 628 1.61 33.69 51.81
C LEU A 628 3.11 33.92 51.74
N VAL A 629 3.87 33.54 52.78
CA VAL A 629 5.34 33.64 52.78
C VAL A 629 5.93 32.75 51.69
N ALA A 630 5.43 31.52 51.52
CA ALA A 630 5.86 30.63 50.44
C ALA A 630 5.60 31.24 49.06
N LEU A 631 4.44 31.85 48.85
CA LEU A 631 4.08 32.50 47.58
C LEU A 631 4.99 33.70 47.28
N VAL A 632 5.22 34.57 48.27
CA VAL A 632 6.13 35.72 48.14
C VAL A 632 7.54 35.25 47.84
N ALA A 633 8.02 34.20 48.52
CA ALA A 633 9.32 33.60 48.25
C ALA A 633 9.41 33.05 46.82
N ALA A 634 8.39 32.33 46.34
CA ALA A 634 8.35 31.80 44.97
C ALA A 634 8.46 32.91 43.91
N PHE A 635 7.74 34.03 44.07
CA PHE A 635 7.88 35.19 43.17
C PHE A 635 9.22 35.92 43.32
N ALA A 636 9.78 35.96 44.52
CA ALA A 636 11.06 36.62 44.78
C ALA A 636 12.25 35.89 44.11
N VAL A 637 12.11 34.59 43.78
CA VAL A 637 13.13 33.85 43.02
C VAL A 637 13.34 34.45 41.62
N ASP A 638 12.30 34.94 40.96
CA ASP A 638 12.37 35.48 39.58
C ASP A 638 13.18 36.78 39.48
N VAL A 639 13.29 37.52 40.58
CA VAL A 639 14.03 38.78 40.69
C VAL A 639 15.32 38.65 41.52
N ALA A 640 15.73 37.42 41.83
CA ALA A 640 16.92 37.17 42.62
C ALA A 640 18.20 37.66 41.90
N PRO A 641 19.10 38.39 42.59
CA PRO A 641 20.27 39.02 41.96
C PRO A 641 21.40 38.05 41.59
N SER A 642 21.34 36.79 42.03
CA SER A 642 22.33 35.74 41.73
C SER A 642 21.72 34.34 41.89
N HIS A 643 22.35 33.31 41.29
CA HIS A 643 21.92 31.92 41.46
C HIS A 643 21.90 31.46 42.93
N VAL A 644 22.89 31.90 43.72
CA VAL A 644 22.95 31.62 45.16
C VAL A 644 21.78 32.27 45.89
N ALA A 645 21.49 33.54 45.59
CA ALA A 645 20.33 34.22 46.17
C ALA A 645 19.00 33.55 45.75
N GLY A 646 18.90 33.09 44.50
CA GLY A 646 17.73 32.38 43.98
C GLY A 646 17.47 31.06 44.70
N VAL A 647 18.51 30.24 44.87
CA VAL A 647 18.41 28.97 45.62
C VAL A 647 18.08 29.20 47.09
N LEU A 648 18.72 30.17 47.76
CA LEU A 648 18.39 30.51 49.15
C LEU A 648 16.94 30.98 49.30
N THR A 649 16.44 31.76 48.34
CA THR A 649 15.05 32.23 48.30
C THR A 649 14.08 31.08 48.01
N LEU A 650 14.44 30.17 47.10
CA LEU A 650 13.65 28.97 46.80
C LEU A 650 13.52 28.06 48.03
N SER A 651 14.58 27.91 48.83
CA SER A 651 14.52 27.10 50.05
C SER A 651 13.56 27.63 51.11
N ILE A 652 13.25 28.93 51.10
CA ILE A 652 12.17 29.47 51.95
C ILE A 652 10.84 28.77 51.64
N VAL A 653 10.56 28.47 50.36
CA VAL A 653 9.36 27.72 49.95
C VAL A 653 9.37 26.33 50.60
N GLY A 654 10.48 25.60 50.52
CA GLY A 654 10.60 24.27 51.12
C GLY A 654 10.43 24.26 52.65
N PHE A 655 11.02 25.23 53.35
CA PHE A 655 10.83 25.38 54.79
C PHE A 655 9.39 25.77 55.16
N MET A 656 8.73 26.62 54.36
CA MET A 656 7.31 26.93 54.58
C MET A 656 6.42 25.71 54.34
N VAL A 657 6.72 24.86 53.36
CA VAL A 657 6.02 23.58 53.16
C VAL A 657 6.20 22.64 54.36
N ALA A 658 7.40 22.59 54.96
CA ALA A 658 7.61 21.81 56.18
C ALA A 658 6.76 22.32 57.36
N ILE A 659 6.67 23.65 57.56
CA ILE A 659 5.80 24.24 58.58
C ILE A 659 4.32 23.97 58.27
N PHE A 660 3.92 24.02 57.00
CA PHE A 660 2.57 23.64 56.57
C PHE A 660 2.23 22.21 56.99
N TYR A 661 3.15 21.25 56.80
CA TYR A 661 2.93 19.86 57.25
C TYR A 661 2.80 19.73 58.77
N ILE A 662 3.53 20.53 59.55
CA ILE A 662 3.34 20.59 61.02
C ILE A 662 1.95 21.08 61.37
N LEU A 663 1.48 22.15 60.70
CA LEU A 663 0.16 22.74 60.93
C LEU A 663 -0.99 21.85 60.39
N ALA A 664 -0.68 20.92 59.50
CA ALA A 664 -1.60 19.96 58.91
C ALA A 664 -1.50 18.56 59.56
N ASP A 665 -0.95 18.46 60.78
CA ASP A 665 -0.84 17.22 61.56
C ASP A 665 -0.07 16.07 60.87
N ALA A 666 0.92 16.41 60.02
CA ALA A 666 1.77 15.47 59.29
C ALA A 666 3.25 15.55 59.75
N PRO A 667 3.59 15.10 60.98
CA PRO A 667 4.91 15.28 61.57
C PRO A 667 6.04 14.55 60.83
N ASP A 668 5.79 13.35 60.31
CA ASP A 668 6.81 12.59 59.56
C ASP A 668 7.15 13.25 58.22
N LEU A 669 6.16 13.82 57.53
CA LEU A 669 6.37 14.61 56.30
C LEU A 669 7.13 15.90 56.60
N ALA A 670 6.85 16.55 57.73
CA ALA A 670 7.57 17.76 58.13
C ALA A 670 9.06 17.48 58.42
N LEU A 671 9.36 16.41 59.16
CA LEU A 671 10.74 16.01 59.48
C LEU A 671 11.53 15.66 58.22
N THR A 672 10.93 14.87 57.32
CA THR A 672 11.57 14.48 56.06
C THR A 672 11.79 15.68 55.14
N GLN A 673 10.78 16.55 54.98
CA GLN A 673 10.89 17.77 54.17
C GLN A 673 12.00 18.69 54.67
N LEU A 674 12.13 18.89 55.99
CA LEU A 674 13.16 19.75 56.57
C LEU A 674 14.58 19.22 56.31
N VAL A 675 14.78 17.90 56.46
CA VAL A 675 16.07 17.26 56.20
C VAL A 675 16.41 17.29 54.71
N VAL A 676 15.46 16.93 53.85
CA VAL A 676 15.64 16.90 52.39
C VAL A 676 15.91 18.31 51.87
N GLU A 677 15.15 19.31 52.29
CA GLU A 677 15.36 20.71 51.89
C GLU A 677 16.77 21.19 52.27
N THR A 678 17.22 20.88 53.49
CA THR A 678 18.57 21.23 53.95
C THR A 678 19.64 20.55 53.09
N LEU A 679 19.48 19.26 52.76
CA LEU A 679 20.43 18.53 51.92
C LEU A 679 20.45 19.06 50.48
N VAL A 680 19.28 19.30 49.90
CA VAL A 680 19.12 19.83 48.53
C VAL A 680 19.73 21.22 48.43
N LEU A 681 19.48 22.10 49.41
CA LEU A 681 20.11 23.42 49.51
C LEU A 681 21.64 23.31 49.49
N VAL A 682 22.21 22.45 50.34
CA VAL A 682 23.67 22.24 50.41
C VAL A 682 24.21 21.71 49.08
N ILE A 683 23.55 20.72 48.46
CA ILE A 683 23.96 20.15 47.18
C ILE A 683 23.92 21.21 46.07
N PHE A 684 22.84 22.00 45.98
CA PHE A 684 22.74 23.06 44.98
C PHE A 684 23.84 24.11 45.16
N LEU A 685 24.13 24.54 46.39
CA LEU A 685 25.21 25.50 46.66
C LEU A 685 26.58 24.94 46.26
N LEU A 686 26.86 23.66 46.53
CA LEU A 686 28.10 22.99 46.12
C LEU A 686 28.24 22.90 44.59
N VAL A 687 27.14 22.69 43.87
CA VAL A 687 27.14 22.62 42.40
C VAL A 687 27.27 24.02 41.80
N LEU A 688 26.57 25.01 42.34
CA LEU A 688 26.58 26.40 41.87
C LEU A 688 27.94 27.07 42.05
N ASP A 689 28.71 26.71 43.08
CA ASP A 689 30.10 27.18 43.26
C ASP A 689 31.02 26.80 42.07
N ARG A 690 30.64 25.79 41.28
CA ARG A 690 31.36 25.34 40.08
C ARG A 690 30.82 25.90 38.78
N LEU A 691 29.79 26.75 38.84
CA LEU A 691 29.14 27.37 37.70
C LEU A 691 29.38 28.89 37.71
N PRO A 692 29.40 29.57 36.55
CA PRO A 692 29.46 31.03 36.50
C PRO A 692 28.27 31.64 37.22
N ALA A 693 28.47 32.85 37.77
CA ALA A 693 27.46 33.53 38.59
C ALA A 693 26.16 33.90 37.83
N PHE A 694 26.18 33.86 36.49
CA PHE A 694 25.01 34.13 35.63
C PHE A 694 25.15 33.46 34.25
N TYR A 695 24.04 32.98 33.69
CA TYR A 695 23.95 32.49 32.30
C TYR A 695 22.95 33.31 31.48
N GLY A 696 23.46 34.02 30.45
CA GLY A 696 22.69 34.42 29.27
C GLY A 696 21.95 35.76 29.34
N ASP A 697 21.82 36.42 28.18
CA ASP A 697 21.03 37.64 28.01
C ASP A 697 19.54 37.42 28.31
N ALA A 698 18.84 38.50 28.67
CA ALA A 698 17.40 38.45 28.90
C ALA A 698 16.69 37.88 27.65
N PRO A 699 15.86 36.83 27.79
CA PRO A 699 15.16 36.24 26.66
C PRO A 699 14.30 37.28 25.95
N ASP A 700 14.16 37.13 24.63
CA ASP A 700 13.29 37.98 23.81
C ASP A 700 11.92 38.15 24.46
N ARG A 701 11.38 39.38 24.43
CA ARG A 701 10.11 39.72 25.08
C ARG A 701 8.96 38.78 24.70
N LEU A 702 8.93 38.31 23.45
CA LEU A 702 7.93 37.35 22.97
C LEU A 702 8.04 35.99 23.64
N VAL A 703 9.27 35.52 23.89
CA VAL A 703 9.54 34.24 24.54
C VAL A 703 9.14 34.31 26.01
N SER A 704 9.45 35.41 26.70
CA SER A 704 9.06 35.62 28.09
C SER A 704 7.54 35.69 28.26
N VAL A 705 6.83 36.36 27.33
CA VAL A 705 5.36 36.40 27.35
C VAL A 705 4.76 35.00 27.10
N ARG A 706 5.28 34.26 26.12
CA ARG A 706 4.84 32.88 25.85
C ARG A 706 5.02 32.00 27.08
N ASP A 707 6.20 32.01 27.68
CA ASP A 707 6.51 31.15 28.83
C ASP A 707 5.71 31.56 30.06
N GLY A 708 5.50 32.86 30.28
CA GLY A 708 4.62 33.35 31.35
C GLY A 708 3.17 32.89 31.17
N LEU A 709 2.61 33.02 29.95
CA LEU A 709 1.25 32.55 29.66
C LEU A 709 1.11 31.04 29.83
N LEU A 710 2.10 30.27 29.37
CA LEU A 710 2.09 28.82 29.52
C LEU A 710 2.19 28.41 31.00
N SER A 711 3.10 29.02 31.77
CA SER A 711 3.22 28.77 33.20
C SER A 711 1.93 29.10 33.96
N LEU A 712 1.26 30.20 33.62
CA LEU A 712 -0.06 30.54 34.17
C LEU A 712 -1.12 29.51 33.79
N ALA A 713 -1.14 29.05 32.54
CA ALA A 713 -2.07 28.03 32.09
C ALA A 713 -1.85 26.68 32.80
N VAL A 714 -0.59 26.28 32.97
CA VAL A 714 -0.20 25.08 33.74
C VAL A 714 -0.62 25.23 35.20
N GLY A 715 -0.25 26.33 35.85
CA GLY A 715 -0.61 26.60 37.24
C GLY A 715 -2.12 26.63 37.46
N GLY A 716 -2.86 27.29 36.56
CA GLY A 716 -4.32 27.33 36.58
C GLY A 716 -4.96 25.96 36.34
N THR A 717 -4.39 25.14 35.46
CA THR A 717 -4.84 23.77 35.22
C THR A 717 -4.61 22.90 36.46
N VAL A 718 -3.42 22.95 37.06
CA VAL A 718 -3.11 22.21 38.30
C VAL A 718 -4.01 22.68 39.44
N PHE A 719 -4.22 23.98 39.59
CA PHE A 719 -5.16 24.54 40.57
C PHE A 719 -6.57 23.98 40.39
N LEU A 720 -7.08 24.00 39.15
CA LEU A 720 -8.38 23.43 38.82
C LEU A 720 -8.44 21.94 39.11
N THR A 721 -7.41 21.17 38.72
CA THR A 721 -7.32 19.73 39.01
C THR A 721 -7.36 19.45 40.50
N VAL A 722 -6.57 20.17 41.31
CA VAL A 722 -6.55 20.03 42.76
C VAL A 722 -7.91 20.37 43.35
N LEU A 723 -8.53 21.47 42.90
CA LEU A 723 -9.87 21.89 43.34
C LEU A 723 -10.92 20.80 43.07
N LEU A 724 -10.94 20.27 41.83
CA LEU A 724 -11.85 19.19 41.43
C LEU A 724 -11.59 17.89 42.20
N SER A 725 -10.33 17.54 42.43
CA SER A 725 -9.96 16.33 43.17
C SER A 725 -10.26 16.41 44.67
N THR A 726 -10.25 17.61 45.24
CA THR A 726 -10.52 17.83 46.67
C THR A 726 -12.02 17.89 46.96
N ASP A 727 -12.82 18.35 46.01
CA ASP A 727 -14.29 18.29 46.07
C ASP A 727 -14.83 16.85 45.91
N ALA A 728 -14.09 16.00 45.18
CA ALA A 728 -14.40 14.59 45.08
C ALA A 728 -14.23 13.94 46.46
N SER A 729 -15.32 13.72 47.18
CA SER A 729 -15.33 13.04 48.49
C SER A 729 -14.96 11.56 48.29
N PRO A 730 -13.71 11.14 48.56
CA PRO A 730 -13.31 9.77 48.31
C PRO A 730 -13.91 8.84 49.38
N ASP A 731 -14.10 7.57 49.03
CA ASP A 731 -14.62 6.56 49.95
C ASP A 731 -13.69 6.42 51.19
N PRO A 732 -14.20 6.63 52.43
CA PRO A 732 -13.38 6.56 53.64
C PRO A 732 -12.87 5.15 53.96
N LEU A 733 -13.34 4.11 53.26
CA LEU A 733 -13.02 2.71 53.53
C LEU A 733 -11.51 2.42 53.67
N LEU A 734 -10.67 3.03 52.84
CA LEU A 734 -9.21 2.84 52.93
C LEU A 734 -8.61 3.52 54.16
N GLN A 735 -9.07 4.73 54.50
CA GLN A 735 -8.63 5.44 55.70
C GLN A 735 -9.03 4.66 56.95
N GLU A 736 -10.29 4.22 57.02
CA GLU A 736 -10.81 3.43 58.13
C GLU A 736 -10.04 2.11 58.29
N PHE A 737 -9.73 1.44 57.18
CA PHE A 737 -8.93 0.21 57.18
C PHE A 737 -7.55 0.43 57.82
N PHE A 738 -6.79 1.44 57.38
CA PHE A 738 -5.46 1.70 57.92
C PHE A 738 -5.50 2.13 59.40
N VAL A 739 -6.48 2.95 59.78
CA VAL A 739 -6.63 3.37 61.19
C VAL A 739 -6.98 2.17 62.08
N ALA A 740 -7.87 1.28 61.63
CA ALA A 740 -8.27 0.11 62.39
C ALA A 740 -7.15 -0.94 62.51
N ARG A 741 -6.31 -1.09 61.48
CA ARG A 741 -5.35 -2.22 61.39
C ARG A 741 -3.88 -1.85 61.60
N ALA A 742 -3.50 -0.57 61.63
CA ALA A 742 -2.10 -0.20 61.84
C ALA A 742 -1.58 -0.48 63.26
N GLY A 743 -2.45 -0.37 64.27
CA GLY A 743 -2.09 -0.51 65.68
C GLY A 743 -1.76 -1.93 66.13
N VAL A 744 -1.33 -2.06 67.40
CA VAL A 744 -1.19 -3.36 68.08
C VAL A 744 -2.59 -3.85 68.49
N PRO A 745 -3.02 -5.07 68.10
CA PRO A 745 -4.33 -5.59 68.47
C PRO A 745 -4.44 -5.78 70.00
N ALA A 746 -5.65 -5.57 70.54
CA ALA A 746 -5.91 -5.67 71.97
C ALA A 746 -5.84 -7.13 72.51
N GLU A 747 -6.02 -8.13 71.64
CA GLU A 747 -5.97 -9.55 71.98
C GLU A 747 -4.77 -10.23 71.32
N HIS A 748 -3.99 -11.00 72.10
CA HIS A 748 -2.82 -11.75 71.61
C HIS A 748 -3.26 -13.07 70.96
N GLY A 749 -3.86 -12.99 69.78
CA GLY A 749 -4.25 -14.14 68.95
C GLY A 749 -3.35 -14.34 67.72
N PRO A 750 -3.65 -15.31 66.83
CA PRO A 750 -2.89 -15.57 65.60
C PRO A 750 -3.01 -14.47 64.51
N PHE A 751 -3.55 -13.29 64.86
CA PHE A 751 -3.85 -12.15 64.00
C PHE A 751 -2.63 -11.27 63.67
N PHE A 752 -1.40 -11.74 63.91
CA PHE A 752 -0.17 -11.02 63.53
C PHE A 752 -0.06 -10.79 62.01
N ALA A 753 -0.86 -11.49 61.18
CA ALA A 753 -0.94 -11.25 59.73
C ALA A 753 -1.94 -10.15 59.33
N ASP A 754 -2.84 -9.74 60.24
CA ASP A 754 -3.94 -8.81 59.92
C ASP A 754 -3.71 -7.37 60.41
N TYR A 755 -2.67 -7.15 61.23
CA TYR A 755 -2.34 -5.85 61.84
C TYR A 755 -0.86 -5.51 61.68
N GLY A 756 -0.56 -4.23 61.46
CA GLY A 756 0.82 -3.74 61.28
C GLY A 756 1.60 -3.49 62.57
N GLY A 757 0.94 -3.50 63.74
CA GLY A 757 1.60 -3.57 65.04
C GLY A 757 2.37 -2.32 65.50
N GLY A 758 2.10 -1.14 64.93
CA GLY A 758 2.80 0.11 65.28
C GLY A 758 1.86 1.27 65.62
N SER A 759 2.29 2.16 66.52
CA SER A 759 1.51 3.35 66.89
C SER A 759 1.63 4.49 65.87
N ASN A 760 2.70 4.51 65.07
CA ASN A 760 2.86 5.45 63.97
C ASN A 760 2.25 4.86 62.69
N ILE A 761 1.03 5.28 62.38
CA ILE A 761 0.26 4.79 61.23
C ILE A 761 0.99 5.05 59.91
N VAL A 762 1.62 6.21 59.73
CA VAL A 762 2.35 6.56 58.50
C VAL A 762 3.53 5.61 58.30
N ASN A 763 4.34 5.42 59.35
CA ASN A 763 5.47 4.50 59.28
C ASN A 763 5.03 3.04 59.02
N VAL A 764 3.97 2.58 59.70
CA VAL A 764 3.40 1.23 59.47
C VAL A 764 2.91 1.07 58.04
N ILE A 765 2.26 2.10 57.47
CA ILE A 765 1.90 2.08 56.05
C ILE A 765 3.15 1.94 55.18
N LEU A 766 4.19 2.73 55.42
CA LEU A 766 5.39 2.72 54.59
C LEU A 766 6.20 1.42 54.69
N VAL A 767 6.31 0.80 55.86
CA VAL A 767 7.20 -0.39 56.03
C VAL A 767 6.47 -1.73 55.97
N ASP A 768 5.17 -1.76 56.24
CA ASP A 768 4.39 -3.00 56.34
C ASP A 768 3.33 -3.06 55.23
N PHE A 769 2.26 -2.26 55.30
CA PHE A 769 1.16 -2.34 54.32
C PHE A 769 1.58 -2.02 52.89
N ARG A 770 2.47 -1.04 52.71
CA ARG A 770 3.02 -0.56 51.43
C ARG A 770 4.54 -0.61 51.44
N GLY A 771 5.11 -1.62 52.12
CA GLY A 771 6.57 -1.87 52.17
C GLY A 771 7.26 -1.94 50.80
N ILE A 772 6.52 -2.35 49.77
CA ILE A 772 7.01 -2.42 48.39
C ILE A 772 7.33 -1.01 47.84
N ASP A 773 6.52 0.01 48.15
CA ASP A 773 6.71 1.38 47.69
C ASP A 773 8.04 1.92 48.28
N THR A 774 8.23 1.74 49.59
CA THR A 774 9.47 2.13 50.30
C THR A 774 10.70 1.39 49.79
N MET A 775 10.60 0.09 49.50
CA MET A 775 11.70 -0.66 48.87
C MET A 775 12.06 -0.07 47.49
N GLY A 776 11.07 0.35 46.72
CA GLY A 776 11.25 1.04 45.44
C GLY A 776 11.99 2.37 45.59
N GLU A 777 11.56 3.21 46.53
CA GLU A 777 12.20 4.50 46.84
C GLU A 777 13.65 4.36 47.27
N ILE A 778 13.95 3.41 48.18
CA ILE A 778 15.34 3.10 48.59
C ILE A 778 16.18 2.70 47.37
N SER A 779 15.61 1.87 46.49
CA SER A 779 16.29 1.45 45.26
C SER A 779 16.59 2.64 44.34
N VAL A 780 15.66 3.60 44.19
CA VAL A 780 15.89 4.85 43.42
C VAL A 780 17.04 5.67 44.01
N VAL A 781 17.09 5.84 45.33
CA VAL A 781 18.17 6.57 46.00
C VAL A 781 19.53 5.89 45.80
N VAL A 782 19.58 4.56 45.93
CA VAL A 782 20.80 3.77 45.66
C VAL A 782 21.24 3.95 44.21
N MET A 783 20.31 3.85 43.25
CA MET A 783 20.61 4.02 41.83
C MET A 783 21.07 5.43 41.48
N ALA A 784 20.43 6.47 42.03
CA ALA A 784 20.87 7.86 41.85
C ALA A 784 22.29 8.05 42.41
N SER A 785 22.57 7.49 43.59
CA SER A 785 23.90 7.55 44.21
C SER A 785 24.97 6.85 43.35
N LEU A 786 24.67 5.65 42.84
CA LEU A 786 25.56 4.91 41.94
C LEU A 786 25.77 5.63 40.60
N ALA A 787 24.73 6.25 40.03
CA ALA A 787 24.82 7.02 38.80
C ALA A 787 25.71 8.26 38.98
N ILE A 788 25.54 9.00 40.08
CA ILE A 788 26.39 10.16 40.41
C ILE A 788 27.86 9.72 40.55
N LEU A 789 28.13 8.64 41.30
CA LEU A 789 29.49 8.10 41.44
C LEU A 789 30.10 7.68 40.11
N THR A 790 29.30 7.06 39.24
CA THR A 790 29.74 6.61 37.91
C THR A 790 30.07 7.81 37.02
N LEU A 791 29.20 8.82 36.96
CA LEU A 791 29.43 10.04 36.18
C LEU A 791 30.69 10.78 36.62
N ILE A 792 30.93 10.89 37.94
CA ILE A 792 32.15 11.50 38.48
C ILE A 792 33.40 10.70 38.08
N ARG A 793 33.33 9.36 38.14
CA ARG A 793 34.45 8.47 37.74
C ARG A 793 34.75 8.51 36.25
N MET A 794 33.73 8.51 35.39
CA MET A 794 33.91 8.60 33.93
C MET A 794 34.58 9.92 33.53
N ARG A 795 34.10 11.03 34.11
CA ARG A 795 34.68 12.36 33.85
C ARG A 795 36.14 12.47 34.28
N THR A 796 36.52 11.85 35.39
CA THR A 796 37.91 11.86 35.89
C THR A 796 38.86 10.95 35.10
N ARG A 797 38.33 9.98 34.34
CA ARG A 797 39.10 9.08 33.46
C ARG A 797 39.23 9.57 32.02
N GLY A 798 38.62 10.69 31.66
CA GLY A 798 38.68 11.25 30.30
C GLY A 798 37.79 10.54 29.28
N GLU A 799 36.83 9.73 29.73
CA GLU A 799 35.94 8.92 28.87
C GLU A 799 34.77 9.73 28.27
N THR A 800 34.70 11.04 28.56
CA THR A 800 33.67 11.95 28.04
C THR A 800 34.29 13.01 27.12
N GLN A 801 34.93 12.55 26.04
CA GLN A 801 35.10 13.34 24.82
C GLN A 801 34.36 12.65 23.68
#